data_AF-A0A1V5V9T0-F1
#
_entry.id   AF-A0A1V5V9T0-F1
#
_cell.length_a   1.000
_cell.length_b   1.000
_cell.length_c   1.000
_cell.angle_alpha   90.00
_cell.angle_beta   90.00
_cell.angle_gamma   90.00
#
_symmetry.space_group_name_H-M   'P 1'
#
loop_
_entity.id
_entity.type
_entity.pdbx_description
1 polymer ?
#
loop_
_entity_poly.entity_id
_entity_poly.type
_entity_poly.pdbx_seq_one_letter_code
_entity_poly.pdbx_strand_id
1 'polypeptide(L)'
;MESLDEITCLEPMLTWLNALPQFLRKAGDGMMYYGTGESASWTVQSNQNIFGALAVLATSENLEKRKAPLPMGKEEIADTARALLRYSLSTHQTGSVKATDGKQWGRHWISVLGMERMTHGVNAFREYLSEEDRAALRRIILDEADWRLDQYEIVADPDASTGHNKPESNIWNGGLLFRAAFDYPDAPRHEEYLEKGRLFLLNGISHPSDRFSETLYSGRPLREGHIGANFTENYSLDHHGYMNVGYSIICLSNIAMLHFNFKERGQTAPPELYLHVEDLWNVVKHFFFPDGRLLRIGGDSRVRYAYCQAYALPVLVLMQDRLRDAEAASLEAGLIRLIRKEQNETPDGSFYGKRLAVLRDKSYFYYTRLESDPFLALSCSAYWRRKFPLLQPEKEAVRQEAFAWGDDFHGADLIRNPAVIRSFVRNGAQGPTALCVPADRSDLAEWQRNLVFSPGLRWAYRPNKAGVSHRKAIPGGFLHCGSSLWQEQHPLGEGEEAYPVLESRSAAAALPDGHSMILLEYVKVIKETTLYSGRGISLKIPNDVYNGHVRKYEGKSFKAKLSSYPGQDEMTDTRSPWLLIDGVLGIAALYGADSLKIVRSAGQSIELHHARSLTSLYADEICGTVAEGPAHLLPGTVLADTGCLVSAALSVPQMERLYSSVRQPETEGAVRAVELTALDGRTCLFAANFGDAAAVFQNVRLAPLSAELIFR
;
A
#
# COMPACT_ATOMS: atom_id res chain seq x y z
N MET A 1 -14.62 15.50 -17.62
CA MET A 1 -13.71 14.34 -17.61
C MET A 1 -13.85 13.64 -18.95
N GLU A 2 -12.77 13.13 -19.55
CA GLU A 2 -12.87 12.28 -20.76
C GLU A 2 -13.70 11.03 -20.46
N SER A 3 -14.41 10.50 -21.46
CA SER A 3 -15.11 9.21 -21.34
C SER A 3 -14.12 8.10 -21.01
N LEU A 4 -14.48 7.22 -20.10
CA LEU A 4 -13.61 6.11 -19.70
C LEU A 4 -13.96 4.86 -20.50
N ASP A 5 -13.10 4.53 -21.46
CA ASP A 5 -13.26 3.43 -22.41
C ASP A 5 -12.00 2.55 -22.52
N GLU A 6 -12.03 1.55 -23.41
CA GLU A 6 -10.87 0.70 -23.68
C GLU A 6 -9.65 1.53 -24.12
N ILE A 7 -9.82 2.48 -25.05
CA ILE A 7 -8.71 3.29 -25.59
C ILE A 7 -8.00 4.05 -24.47
N THR A 8 -8.76 4.61 -23.53
CA THR A 8 -8.22 5.30 -22.36
C THR A 8 -7.25 4.42 -21.56
N CYS A 9 -7.55 3.13 -21.45
CA CYS A 9 -6.69 2.16 -20.77
C CYS A 9 -5.49 1.74 -21.65
N LEU A 10 -5.68 1.63 -22.97
CA LEU A 10 -4.64 1.20 -23.91
C LEU A 10 -3.56 2.25 -24.18
N GLU A 11 -3.88 3.55 -24.17
CA GLU A 11 -2.89 4.60 -24.47
C GLU A 11 -1.58 4.51 -23.64
N PRO A 12 -1.62 4.41 -22.29
CA PRO A 12 -0.39 4.23 -21.51
C PRO A 12 0.33 2.89 -21.82
N MET A 13 -0.41 1.83 -22.17
CA MET A 13 0.18 0.56 -22.60
C MET A 13 0.93 0.71 -23.93
N LEU A 14 0.37 1.45 -24.89
CA LEU A 14 0.98 1.71 -26.20
C LEU A 14 2.26 2.52 -26.05
N THR A 15 2.27 3.54 -25.19
CA THR A 15 3.49 4.29 -24.87
C THR A 15 4.60 3.38 -24.32
N TRP A 16 4.24 2.43 -23.46
CA TRP A 16 5.18 1.49 -22.86
C TRP A 16 5.82 0.51 -23.85
N LEU A 17 5.17 0.22 -24.98
CA LEU A 17 5.73 -0.64 -26.03
C LEU A 17 7.05 -0.11 -26.61
N ASN A 18 7.31 1.21 -26.52
CA ASN A 18 8.61 1.78 -26.92
C ASN A 18 9.77 1.23 -26.06
N ALA A 19 9.51 0.97 -24.78
CA ALA A 19 10.51 0.45 -23.86
C ALA A 19 10.65 -1.08 -23.94
N LEU A 20 9.60 -1.80 -24.34
CA LEU A 20 9.55 -3.27 -24.31
C LEU A 20 10.78 -3.98 -24.94
N PRO A 21 11.31 -3.58 -26.12
CA PRO A 21 12.45 -4.26 -26.74
C PRO A 21 13.68 -4.36 -25.83
N GLN A 22 13.90 -3.40 -24.93
CA GLN A 22 15.06 -3.41 -24.02
C GLN A 22 14.97 -4.51 -22.94
N PHE A 23 13.77 -5.03 -22.69
CA PHE A 23 13.49 -6.05 -21.66
C PHE A 23 13.28 -7.46 -22.24
N LEU A 24 13.21 -7.61 -23.57
CA LEU A 24 13.00 -8.90 -24.21
C LEU A 24 14.31 -9.59 -24.58
N ARG A 25 14.35 -10.90 -24.42
CA ARG A 25 15.49 -11.75 -24.83
C ARG A 25 14.97 -13.01 -25.51
N LYS A 26 15.73 -13.51 -26.50
CA LYS A 26 15.42 -14.76 -27.21
C LYS A 26 15.89 -15.96 -26.39
N ALA A 27 15.11 -17.04 -26.37
CA ALA A 27 15.41 -18.29 -25.66
C ALA A 27 15.64 -19.51 -26.57
N GLY A 28 15.59 -19.34 -27.91
CA GLY A 28 15.60 -20.44 -28.87
C GLY A 28 14.18 -20.92 -29.22
N ASP A 29 14.03 -21.70 -30.29
CA ASP A 29 12.77 -22.34 -30.74
C ASP A 29 11.53 -21.42 -30.76
N GLY A 30 11.72 -20.16 -31.18
CA GLY A 30 10.64 -19.17 -31.24
C GLY A 30 10.13 -18.69 -29.87
N MET A 31 10.83 -19.00 -28.77
CA MET A 31 10.52 -18.51 -27.43
C MET A 31 11.28 -17.22 -27.10
N MET A 32 10.65 -16.42 -26.25
CA MET A 32 11.22 -15.20 -25.66
C MET A 32 10.91 -15.14 -24.18
N TYR A 33 11.74 -14.44 -23.42
CA TYR A 33 11.42 -14.08 -22.04
C TYR A 33 11.57 -12.59 -21.79
N TYR A 34 10.83 -12.13 -20.79
CA TYR A 34 10.92 -10.78 -20.24
C TYR A 34 11.81 -10.75 -18.99
N GLY A 35 12.64 -9.71 -18.86
CA GLY A 35 13.49 -9.50 -17.69
C GLY A 35 14.63 -10.53 -17.60
N THR A 36 14.78 -11.22 -16.47
CA THR A 36 15.89 -12.16 -16.25
C THR A 36 15.64 -13.57 -16.80
N GLY A 37 14.38 -13.94 -17.07
CA GLY A 37 13.99 -15.29 -17.54
C GLY A 37 14.18 -16.43 -16.53
N GLU A 38 14.48 -16.12 -15.27
CA GLU A 38 14.76 -17.12 -14.22
C GLU A 38 13.49 -17.83 -13.74
N SER A 39 13.65 -18.99 -13.08
CA SER A 39 12.55 -19.78 -12.53
C SER A 39 11.91 -19.19 -11.26
N ALA A 40 12.52 -18.13 -10.71
CA ALA A 40 12.03 -17.44 -9.52
C ALA A 40 10.63 -16.85 -9.77
N SER A 41 9.75 -16.95 -8.76
CA SER A 41 8.31 -16.68 -8.93
C SER A 41 8.01 -15.29 -9.48
N TRP A 42 8.77 -14.26 -9.11
CA TRP A 42 8.55 -12.90 -9.60
C TRP A 42 8.91 -12.73 -11.08
N THR A 43 9.95 -13.41 -11.56
CA THR A 43 10.33 -13.36 -12.98
C THR A 43 9.29 -14.06 -13.84
N VAL A 44 8.85 -15.24 -13.41
CA VAL A 44 7.76 -15.99 -14.08
C VAL A 44 6.49 -15.15 -14.14
N GLN A 45 6.07 -14.58 -13.01
CA GLN A 45 4.89 -13.70 -12.96
C GLN A 45 5.05 -12.48 -13.88
N SER A 46 6.21 -11.85 -13.90
CA SER A 46 6.44 -10.68 -14.77
C SER A 46 6.33 -11.05 -16.25
N ASN A 47 6.89 -12.20 -16.65
CA ASN A 47 6.75 -12.73 -18.00
C ASN A 47 5.29 -12.99 -18.38
N GLN A 48 4.53 -13.61 -17.46
CA GLN A 48 3.10 -13.89 -17.62
C GLN A 48 2.26 -12.59 -17.67
N ASN A 49 2.61 -11.59 -16.87
CA ASN A 49 2.01 -10.26 -16.90
C ASN A 49 2.18 -9.60 -18.28
N ILE A 50 3.41 -9.60 -18.82
CA ILE A 50 3.68 -9.02 -20.15
C ILE A 50 2.93 -9.80 -21.24
N PHE A 51 2.94 -11.14 -21.20
CA PHE A 51 2.11 -11.94 -22.12
C PHE A 51 0.63 -11.52 -22.06
N GLY A 52 0.04 -11.49 -20.86
CA GLY A 52 -1.39 -11.21 -20.69
C GLY A 52 -1.79 -9.84 -21.27
N ALA A 53 -0.95 -8.83 -21.05
CA ALA A 53 -1.17 -7.50 -21.58
C ALA A 53 -0.97 -7.38 -23.10
N LEU A 54 0.07 -8.02 -23.66
CA LEU A 54 0.28 -8.04 -25.11
C LEU A 54 -0.84 -8.81 -25.84
N ALA A 55 -1.35 -9.89 -25.23
CA ALA A 55 -2.50 -10.63 -25.75
C ALA A 55 -3.76 -9.75 -25.89
N VAL A 56 -4.05 -8.90 -24.89
CA VAL A 56 -5.16 -7.94 -24.96
C VAL A 56 -4.95 -6.91 -26.06
N LEU A 57 -3.73 -6.38 -26.19
CA LEU A 57 -3.37 -5.43 -27.26
C LEU A 57 -3.54 -6.08 -28.64
N ALA A 58 -2.93 -7.24 -28.87
CA ALA A 58 -2.99 -7.96 -30.13
C ALA A 58 -4.42 -8.27 -30.60
N THR A 59 -5.37 -8.41 -29.67
CA THR A 59 -6.77 -8.75 -29.95
C THR A 59 -7.70 -7.54 -29.96
N SER A 60 -7.19 -6.33 -29.73
CA SER A 60 -8.01 -5.12 -29.72
C SER A 60 -8.26 -4.60 -31.14
N GLU A 61 -9.52 -4.56 -31.54
CA GLU A 61 -9.98 -3.95 -32.81
C GLU A 61 -9.82 -2.42 -32.82
N ASN A 62 -9.75 -1.80 -31.64
CA ASN A 62 -9.61 -0.35 -31.52
C ASN A 62 -8.20 0.13 -31.89
N LEU A 63 -7.19 -0.76 -31.92
CA LEU A 63 -5.86 -0.41 -32.44
C LEU A 63 -5.86 -0.12 -33.94
N GLU A 64 -6.69 -0.81 -34.71
CA GLU A 64 -6.83 -0.59 -36.17
C GLU A 64 -7.51 0.74 -36.50
N LYS A 65 -8.29 1.26 -35.55
CA LYS A 65 -9.00 2.55 -35.68
C LYS A 65 -8.10 3.74 -35.33
N ARG A 66 -6.90 3.51 -34.79
CA ARG A 66 -5.95 4.60 -34.48
C ARG A 66 -5.34 5.14 -35.76
N LYS A 67 -5.21 6.47 -35.81
CA LYS A 67 -4.50 7.18 -36.89
C LYS A 67 -2.99 7.28 -36.66
N ALA A 68 -2.55 7.16 -35.40
CA ALA A 68 -1.13 7.22 -35.03
C ALA A 68 -0.46 5.85 -35.24
N PRO A 69 0.79 5.81 -35.74
CA PRO A 69 1.51 4.57 -35.90
C PRO A 69 1.72 3.87 -34.55
N LEU A 70 1.70 2.54 -34.55
CA LEU A 70 2.01 1.74 -33.37
C LEU A 70 3.55 1.62 -33.23
N PRO A 71 4.10 1.71 -32.02
CA PRO A 71 5.52 1.42 -31.77
C PRO A 71 5.95 0.01 -32.18
N MET A 72 5.02 -0.94 -32.14
CA MET A 72 5.19 -2.35 -32.50
C MET A 72 3.99 -2.78 -33.35
N GLY A 73 4.21 -3.51 -34.44
CA GLY A 73 3.13 -3.95 -35.32
C GLY A 73 2.18 -4.92 -34.62
N LYS A 74 0.89 -4.95 -35.00
CA LYS A 74 -0.11 -5.85 -34.35
C LYS A 74 0.29 -7.33 -34.41
N GLU A 75 0.82 -7.78 -35.55
CA GLU A 75 1.35 -9.14 -35.73
C GLU A 75 2.58 -9.39 -34.85
N GLU A 76 3.51 -8.44 -34.79
CA GLU A 76 4.69 -8.52 -33.93
C GLU A 76 4.33 -8.58 -32.44
N ILE A 77 3.31 -7.82 -31.99
CA ILE A 77 2.75 -7.91 -30.64
C ILE A 77 2.21 -9.32 -30.38
N ALA A 78 1.44 -9.87 -31.33
CA ALA A 78 0.86 -11.21 -31.21
C ALA A 78 1.94 -12.31 -31.15
N ASP A 79 2.96 -12.23 -32.01
CA ASP A 79 4.07 -13.18 -32.02
C ASP A 79 4.92 -13.09 -30.75
N THR A 80 5.16 -11.88 -30.25
CA THR A 80 5.84 -11.67 -28.97
C THR A 80 5.04 -12.25 -27.81
N ALA A 81 3.72 -12.03 -27.76
CA ALA A 81 2.84 -12.62 -26.76
C ALA A 81 2.92 -14.15 -26.79
N ARG A 82 2.82 -14.76 -27.97
CA ARG A 82 2.93 -16.22 -28.14
C ARG A 82 4.28 -16.75 -27.68
N ALA A 83 5.37 -16.07 -28.02
CA ALA A 83 6.73 -16.46 -27.63
C ALA A 83 6.94 -16.42 -26.10
N LEU A 84 6.39 -15.42 -25.42
CA LEU A 84 6.44 -15.29 -23.96
C LEU A 84 5.59 -16.36 -23.26
N LEU A 85 4.39 -16.64 -23.77
CA LEU A 85 3.56 -17.73 -23.26
C LEU A 85 4.28 -19.06 -23.37
N ARG A 86 4.79 -19.40 -24.57
CA ARG A 86 5.53 -20.65 -24.81
C ARG A 86 6.72 -20.81 -23.90
N TYR A 87 7.48 -19.73 -23.65
CA TYR A 87 8.56 -19.78 -22.67
C TYR A 87 8.07 -20.16 -21.28
N SER A 88 6.99 -19.54 -20.81
CA SER A 88 6.40 -19.88 -19.51
C SER A 88 5.94 -21.34 -19.46
N LEU A 89 5.23 -21.82 -20.48
CA LEU A 89 4.75 -23.22 -20.54
C LEU A 89 5.90 -24.24 -20.59
N SER A 90 6.94 -23.96 -21.39
CA SER A 90 8.07 -24.86 -21.60
C SER A 90 9.02 -24.95 -20.40
N THR A 91 9.10 -23.87 -19.60
CA THR A 91 9.96 -23.81 -18.40
C THR A 91 9.28 -24.21 -17.10
N HIS A 92 7.99 -24.57 -17.17
CA HIS A 92 7.27 -25.19 -16.06
C HIS A 92 7.84 -26.58 -15.72
N GLN A 93 7.62 -27.10 -14.51
CA GLN A 93 8.06 -28.44 -14.10
C GLN A 93 7.54 -29.57 -15.01
N THR A 94 6.39 -29.37 -15.67
CA THR A 94 5.83 -30.31 -16.67
C THR A 94 6.28 -30.01 -18.10
N GLY A 95 7.16 -29.04 -18.29
CA GLY A 95 7.76 -28.65 -19.55
C GLY A 95 9.09 -29.35 -19.81
N SER A 96 9.68 -29.10 -20.98
CA SER A 96 10.90 -29.74 -21.46
C SER A 96 12.16 -28.86 -21.36
N VAL A 97 12.01 -27.59 -20.99
CA VAL A 97 13.09 -26.58 -21.06
C VAL A 97 13.40 -26.07 -19.66
N LYS A 98 14.67 -25.70 -19.43
CA LYS A 98 15.09 -24.99 -18.21
C LYS A 98 15.00 -23.47 -18.41
N ALA A 99 14.60 -22.78 -17.36
CA ALA A 99 14.74 -21.33 -17.27
C ALA A 99 16.23 -20.91 -17.30
N THR A 100 16.51 -19.61 -17.37
CA THR A 100 17.88 -19.09 -17.53
C THR A 100 18.82 -19.43 -16.37
N ASP A 101 18.27 -19.76 -15.20
CA ASP A 101 18.99 -20.22 -14.00
C ASP A 101 19.21 -21.74 -13.95
N GLY A 102 18.87 -22.46 -15.02
CA GLY A 102 19.02 -23.92 -15.12
C GLY A 102 17.93 -24.71 -14.39
N LYS A 103 16.90 -24.06 -13.85
CA LYS A 103 15.80 -24.70 -13.08
C LYS A 103 14.48 -24.65 -13.85
N GLN A 104 13.42 -25.21 -13.26
CA GLN A 104 12.04 -25.12 -13.75
C GLN A 104 11.17 -24.52 -12.65
N TRP A 105 10.13 -23.78 -13.04
CA TRP A 105 9.19 -23.17 -12.12
C TRP A 105 7.92 -24.02 -11.95
N GLY A 106 7.20 -23.83 -10.85
CA GLY A 106 5.96 -24.56 -10.56
C GLY A 106 5.97 -25.22 -9.18
N ARG A 107 4.82 -25.76 -8.77
CA ARG A 107 4.59 -26.57 -7.58
C ARG A 107 5.06 -25.90 -6.28
N HIS A 108 4.67 -24.65 -6.08
CA HIS A 108 4.93 -23.93 -4.84
C HIS A 108 3.82 -22.92 -4.51
N TRP A 109 3.82 -22.38 -3.29
CA TRP A 109 2.72 -21.58 -2.73
C TRP A 109 2.20 -20.42 -3.62
N ILE A 110 3.07 -19.75 -4.36
CA ILE A 110 2.72 -18.60 -5.23
C ILE A 110 2.79 -18.87 -6.75
N SER A 111 3.00 -20.12 -7.21
CA SER A 111 3.29 -20.36 -8.65
C SER A 111 2.10 -20.02 -9.56
N VAL A 112 0.88 -20.07 -9.03
CA VAL A 112 -0.35 -19.83 -9.81
C VAL A 112 -0.79 -18.37 -9.85
N LEU A 113 -0.20 -17.49 -9.04
CA LEU A 113 -0.62 -16.09 -9.01
C LEU A 113 -0.44 -15.42 -10.38
N GLY A 114 0.67 -15.69 -11.07
CA GLY A 114 0.90 -15.16 -12.41
C GLY A 114 0.00 -15.79 -13.47
N MET A 115 -0.40 -17.06 -13.28
CA MET A 115 -1.38 -17.73 -14.13
C MET A 115 -2.76 -17.07 -14.01
N GLU A 116 -3.25 -16.86 -12.78
CA GLU A 116 -4.52 -16.16 -12.56
C GLU A 116 -4.49 -14.76 -13.17
N ARG A 117 -3.38 -14.04 -12.97
CA ARG A 117 -3.14 -12.71 -13.52
C ARG A 117 -3.17 -12.62 -15.04
N MET A 118 -2.58 -13.58 -15.75
CA MET A 118 -2.53 -13.54 -17.22
C MET A 118 -3.80 -14.08 -17.88
N THR A 119 -4.76 -14.61 -17.12
CA THR A 119 -5.83 -15.43 -17.70
C THR A 119 -6.78 -14.64 -18.61
N HIS A 120 -7.11 -13.38 -18.31
CA HIS A 120 -7.90 -12.57 -19.25
C HIS A 120 -7.19 -12.41 -20.60
N GLY A 121 -5.86 -12.36 -20.60
CA GLY A 121 -5.04 -12.43 -21.80
C GLY A 121 -5.14 -13.77 -22.52
N VAL A 122 -5.06 -14.89 -21.80
CA VAL A 122 -5.30 -16.24 -22.38
C VAL A 122 -6.69 -16.32 -23.03
N ASN A 123 -7.72 -15.82 -22.34
CA ASN A 123 -9.09 -15.82 -22.85
C ASN A 123 -9.24 -14.92 -24.07
N ALA A 124 -8.60 -13.75 -24.10
CA ALA A 124 -8.56 -12.87 -25.27
C ALA A 124 -7.84 -13.51 -26.47
N PHE A 125 -6.75 -14.21 -26.22
CA PHE A 125 -5.81 -14.69 -27.23
C PHE A 125 -6.07 -16.13 -27.70
N ARG A 126 -7.13 -16.77 -27.20
CA ARG A 126 -7.42 -18.20 -27.39
C ARG A 126 -7.38 -18.65 -28.85
N GLU A 127 -7.90 -17.85 -29.77
CA GLU A 127 -7.93 -18.17 -31.21
C GLU A 127 -6.55 -18.10 -31.89
N TYR A 128 -5.56 -17.49 -31.24
CA TYR A 128 -4.18 -17.41 -31.71
C TYR A 128 -3.28 -18.53 -31.15
N LEU A 129 -3.82 -19.36 -30.26
CA LEU A 129 -3.13 -20.49 -29.63
C LEU A 129 -3.28 -21.74 -30.48
N SER A 130 -2.16 -22.41 -30.77
CA SER A 130 -2.17 -23.72 -31.40
C SER A 130 -2.71 -24.81 -30.47
N GLU A 131 -3.03 -25.98 -31.02
CA GLU A 131 -3.43 -27.14 -30.22
C GLU A 131 -2.34 -27.56 -29.22
N GLU A 132 -1.07 -27.42 -29.58
CA GLU A 132 0.05 -27.68 -28.67
C GLU A 132 0.08 -26.68 -27.50
N ASP A 133 -0.15 -25.39 -27.77
CA ASP A 133 -0.23 -24.35 -26.73
C ASP A 133 -1.41 -24.64 -25.77
N ARG A 134 -2.58 -25.02 -26.31
CA ARG A 134 -3.77 -25.38 -25.53
C ARG A 134 -3.55 -26.65 -24.69
N ALA A 135 -2.90 -27.66 -25.24
CA ALA A 135 -2.54 -28.89 -24.53
C ALA A 135 -1.51 -28.63 -23.42
N ALA A 136 -0.54 -27.75 -23.65
CA ALA A 136 0.43 -27.33 -22.65
C ALA A 136 -0.22 -26.52 -21.51
N LEU A 137 -1.14 -25.60 -21.82
CA LEU A 137 -1.95 -24.90 -20.83
C LEU A 137 -2.75 -25.87 -19.95
N ARG A 138 -3.46 -26.83 -20.57
CA ARG A 138 -4.19 -27.87 -19.83
C ARG A 138 -3.28 -28.65 -18.90
N ARG A 139 -2.11 -29.07 -19.39
CA ARG A 139 -1.13 -29.82 -18.59
C ARG A 139 -0.67 -29.04 -17.37
N ILE A 140 -0.30 -27.77 -17.52
CA ILE A 140 0.17 -26.98 -16.37
C ILE A 140 -0.95 -26.68 -15.38
N ILE A 141 -2.17 -26.38 -15.83
CA ILE A 141 -3.29 -26.04 -14.95
C ILE A 141 -3.65 -27.25 -14.09
N LEU A 142 -3.74 -28.43 -14.69
CA LEU A 142 -4.07 -29.65 -13.95
C LEU A 142 -2.94 -30.07 -13.00
N ASP A 143 -1.68 -29.98 -13.42
CA ASP A 143 -0.54 -30.29 -12.53
C ASP A 143 -0.47 -29.34 -11.33
N GLU A 144 -0.68 -28.04 -11.57
CA GLU A 144 -0.72 -27.06 -10.51
C GLU A 144 -1.95 -27.28 -9.61
N ALA A 145 -3.12 -27.62 -10.15
CA ALA A 145 -4.32 -27.92 -9.36
C ALA A 145 -4.13 -29.18 -8.49
N ASP A 146 -3.57 -30.25 -9.03
CA ASP A 146 -3.25 -31.48 -8.29
C ASP A 146 -2.28 -31.20 -7.15
N TRP A 147 -1.23 -30.41 -7.40
CA TRP A 147 -0.32 -30.00 -6.34
C TRP A 147 -1.03 -29.21 -5.23
N ARG A 148 -2.04 -28.38 -5.55
CA ARG A 148 -2.82 -27.67 -4.52
C ARG A 148 -3.64 -28.64 -3.72
N LEU A 149 -4.28 -29.62 -4.35
CA LEU A 149 -5.05 -30.64 -3.64
C LEU A 149 -4.16 -31.41 -2.66
N ASP A 150 -2.98 -31.82 -3.11
CA ASP A 150 -2.17 -32.80 -2.37
C ASP A 150 -1.17 -32.17 -1.40
N GLN A 151 -0.68 -30.95 -1.69
CA GLN A 151 0.48 -30.38 -0.99
C GLN A 151 0.23 -29.00 -0.37
N TYR A 152 -0.80 -28.27 -0.79
CA TYR A 152 -1.05 -26.90 -0.29
C TYR A 152 -2.14 -26.88 0.78
N GLU A 153 -1.78 -26.39 1.97
CA GLU A 153 -2.67 -26.27 3.11
C GLU A 153 -3.41 -24.92 3.10
N ILE A 154 -4.66 -24.93 3.53
CA ILE A 154 -5.45 -23.72 3.77
C ILE A 154 -5.17 -23.27 5.19
N VAL A 155 -4.66 -22.06 5.35
CA VAL A 155 -4.39 -21.48 6.67
C VAL A 155 -5.04 -20.10 6.77
N ALA A 156 -5.43 -19.73 7.98
CA ALA A 156 -5.99 -18.41 8.27
C ALA A 156 -5.75 -18.06 9.74
N ASP A 157 -5.06 -16.96 9.97
CA ASP A 157 -4.90 -16.36 11.29
C ASP A 157 -4.82 -14.83 11.13
N PRO A 158 -5.53 -14.04 11.95
CA PRO A 158 -5.49 -12.58 11.83
C PRO A 158 -4.14 -12.00 12.27
N ASP A 159 -3.26 -12.77 12.92
CA ASP A 159 -1.91 -12.36 13.30
C ASP A 159 -0.86 -12.87 12.31
N ALA A 160 -0.28 -11.95 11.53
CA ALA A 160 0.77 -12.27 10.56
C ALA A 160 2.03 -12.89 11.19
N SER A 161 2.27 -12.70 12.48
CA SER A 161 3.44 -13.28 13.16
C SER A 161 3.36 -14.81 13.30
N THR A 162 2.17 -15.39 13.16
CA THR A 162 1.97 -16.85 13.09
C THR A 162 2.46 -17.45 11.77
N GLY A 163 2.63 -16.62 10.73
CA GLY A 163 2.88 -17.06 9.36
C GLY A 163 1.63 -17.55 8.62
N HIS A 164 0.45 -17.55 9.26
CA HIS A 164 -0.80 -18.11 8.74
C HIS A 164 -1.79 -17.07 8.20
N ASN A 165 -1.49 -15.76 8.27
CA ASN A 165 -2.25 -14.74 7.55
C ASN A 165 -2.01 -14.84 6.04
N LYS A 166 -2.96 -15.43 5.30
CA LYS A 166 -2.84 -15.80 3.88
C LYS A 166 -4.11 -15.50 3.06
N PRO A 167 -4.81 -14.36 3.25
CA PRO A 167 -6.11 -14.14 2.63
C PRO A 167 -6.04 -14.16 1.10
N GLU A 168 -5.11 -13.38 0.53
CA GLU A 168 -4.95 -13.30 -0.91
C GLU A 168 -4.49 -14.64 -1.49
N SER A 169 -3.67 -15.37 -0.73
CA SER A 169 -3.14 -16.67 -1.13
C SER A 169 -4.24 -17.73 -1.19
N ASN A 170 -5.18 -17.68 -0.25
CA ASN A 170 -6.35 -18.54 -0.29
C ASN A 170 -7.19 -18.24 -1.54
N ILE A 171 -7.42 -16.98 -1.87
CA ILE A 171 -8.24 -16.57 -3.01
C ILE A 171 -7.65 -17.07 -4.35
N TRP A 172 -6.38 -16.81 -4.65
CA TRP A 172 -5.84 -17.22 -5.96
C TRP A 172 -5.65 -18.74 -6.09
N ASN A 173 -5.37 -19.45 -4.99
CA ASN A 173 -5.26 -20.91 -5.03
C ASN A 173 -6.65 -21.55 -5.22
N GLY A 174 -7.67 -21.05 -4.52
CA GLY A 174 -9.07 -21.47 -4.76
C GLY A 174 -9.54 -21.13 -6.17
N GLY A 175 -9.17 -19.95 -6.66
CA GLY A 175 -9.45 -19.49 -8.02
C GLY A 175 -8.93 -20.43 -9.11
N LEU A 176 -7.68 -20.88 -8.99
CA LEU A 176 -7.10 -21.86 -9.89
C LEU A 176 -7.86 -23.20 -9.87
N LEU A 177 -8.24 -23.70 -8.68
CA LEU A 177 -8.98 -24.97 -8.58
C LEU A 177 -10.34 -24.88 -9.29
N PHE A 178 -11.07 -23.78 -9.09
CA PHE A 178 -12.29 -23.55 -9.84
C PHE A 178 -12.05 -23.47 -11.35
N ARG A 179 -11.00 -22.77 -11.76
CA ARG A 179 -10.61 -22.70 -13.18
C ARG A 179 -10.32 -24.08 -13.75
N ALA A 180 -9.56 -24.92 -13.05
CA ALA A 180 -9.28 -26.29 -13.49
C ALA A 180 -10.57 -27.09 -13.68
N ALA A 181 -11.50 -27.03 -12.71
CA ALA A 181 -12.79 -27.73 -12.80
C ALA A 181 -13.66 -27.23 -13.97
N PHE A 182 -13.76 -25.90 -14.14
CA PHE A 182 -14.65 -25.31 -15.14
C PHE A 182 -14.08 -25.27 -16.55
N ASP A 183 -12.75 -25.18 -16.70
CA ASP A 183 -12.07 -25.19 -18.00
C ASP A 183 -11.93 -26.62 -18.54
N TYR A 184 -11.81 -27.59 -17.64
CA TYR A 184 -11.58 -29.00 -17.95
C TYR A 184 -12.57 -29.88 -17.15
N PRO A 185 -13.86 -29.90 -17.53
CA PRO A 185 -14.88 -30.70 -16.85
C PRO A 185 -14.63 -32.21 -16.96
N ASP A 186 -13.76 -32.64 -17.87
CA ASP A 186 -13.27 -34.01 -18.02
C ASP A 186 -12.11 -34.36 -17.06
N ALA A 187 -11.65 -33.42 -16.23
CA ALA A 187 -10.55 -33.65 -15.31
C ALA A 187 -10.92 -34.74 -14.27
N PRO A 188 -10.05 -35.73 -14.02
CA PRO A 188 -10.37 -36.85 -13.13
C PRO A 188 -10.74 -36.45 -11.69
N ARG A 189 -10.20 -35.32 -11.22
CA ARG A 189 -10.36 -34.81 -9.84
C ARG A 189 -11.29 -33.59 -9.76
N HIS A 190 -12.17 -33.42 -10.75
CA HIS A 190 -13.10 -32.28 -10.86
C HIS A 190 -13.82 -31.93 -9.55
N GLU A 191 -14.45 -32.90 -8.90
CA GLU A 191 -15.20 -32.65 -7.65
C GLU A 191 -14.29 -32.26 -6.48
N GLU A 192 -13.07 -32.81 -6.40
CA GLU A 192 -12.10 -32.44 -5.38
C GLU A 192 -11.63 -30.99 -5.56
N TYR A 193 -11.42 -30.57 -6.82
CA TYR A 193 -11.09 -29.17 -7.12
C TYR A 193 -12.20 -28.22 -6.66
N LEU A 194 -13.46 -28.56 -6.94
CA LEU A 194 -14.59 -27.73 -6.50
C LEU A 194 -14.66 -27.66 -4.97
N GLU A 195 -14.53 -28.79 -4.27
CA GLU A 195 -14.64 -28.82 -2.81
C GLU A 195 -13.52 -28.03 -2.13
N LYS A 196 -12.26 -28.30 -2.47
CA LYS A 196 -11.13 -27.56 -1.87
C LYS A 196 -11.11 -26.10 -2.33
N GLY A 197 -11.54 -25.82 -3.56
CA GLY A 197 -11.72 -24.46 -4.07
C GLY A 197 -12.69 -23.63 -3.23
N ARG A 198 -13.86 -24.20 -2.86
CA ARG A 198 -14.82 -23.54 -1.96
C ARG A 198 -14.18 -23.19 -0.62
N LEU A 199 -13.50 -24.15 0.01
CA LEU A 199 -12.85 -23.94 1.31
C LEU A 199 -11.79 -22.84 1.26
N PHE A 200 -11.03 -22.74 0.18
CA PHE A 200 -10.10 -21.64 -0.04
C PHE A 200 -10.83 -20.29 -0.08
N LEU A 201 -11.91 -20.16 -0.87
CA LEU A 201 -12.64 -18.90 -1.00
C LEU A 201 -13.32 -18.48 0.32
N LEU A 202 -13.90 -19.43 1.06
CA LEU A 202 -14.50 -19.18 2.38
C LEU A 202 -13.49 -18.64 3.41
N ASN A 203 -12.20 -18.92 3.23
CA ASN A 203 -11.13 -18.46 4.11
C ASN A 203 -10.28 -17.35 3.46
N GLY A 204 -10.79 -16.71 2.40
CA GLY A 204 -10.13 -15.58 1.74
C GLY A 204 -10.31 -14.27 2.51
N ILE A 205 -11.56 -13.83 2.70
CA ILE A 205 -11.92 -12.61 3.45
C ILE A 205 -12.65 -12.99 4.76
N SER A 206 -12.24 -14.11 5.38
CA SER A 206 -12.87 -14.56 6.63
C SER A 206 -12.54 -13.66 7.82
N HIS A 207 -13.48 -13.51 8.73
CA HIS A 207 -13.36 -12.74 9.97
C HIS A 207 -13.83 -13.57 11.20
N PRO A 208 -13.56 -13.12 12.45
CA PRO A 208 -13.69 -14.01 13.60
C PRO A 208 -15.11 -14.48 13.92
N SER A 209 -16.16 -13.76 13.48
CA SER A 209 -17.56 -14.14 13.70
C SER A 209 -18.06 -15.24 12.76
N ASP A 210 -17.36 -15.52 11.67
CA ASP A 210 -17.71 -16.58 10.71
C ASP A 210 -17.78 -17.97 11.34
N ARG A 211 -17.01 -18.19 12.41
CA ARG A 211 -17.02 -19.44 13.21
C ARG A 211 -18.39 -19.79 13.80
N PHE A 212 -19.33 -18.85 13.82
CA PHE A 212 -20.69 -19.04 14.33
C PHE A 212 -21.78 -18.83 13.27
N SER A 213 -21.40 -18.62 12.01
CA SER A 213 -22.34 -18.26 10.96
C SER A 213 -23.12 -19.47 10.43
N GLU A 214 -24.45 -19.36 10.46
CA GLU A 214 -25.39 -20.33 9.89
C GLU A 214 -25.75 -20.04 8.43
N THR A 215 -25.16 -18.98 7.84
CA THR A 215 -25.38 -18.65 6.43
C THR A 215 -24.89 -19.80 5.55
N LEU A 216 -25.76 -20.26 4.65
CA LEU A 216 -25.48 -21.44 3.83
C LEU A 216 -24.68 -21.07 2.58
N TYR A 217 -23.57 -21.77 2.38
CA TYR A 217 -22.76 -21.77 1.17
C TYR A 217 -22.72 -23.18 0.60
N SER A 218 -23.20 -23.35 -0.63
CA SER A 218 -23.34 -24.67 -1.27
C SER A 218 -24.05 -25.71 -0.38
N GLY A 219 -25.06 -25.27 0.39
CA GLY A 219 -25.88 -26.10 1.28
C GLY A 219 -25.29 -26.41 2.65
N ARG A 220 -24.10 -25.91 2.99
CA ARG A 220 -23.49 -26.07 4.32
C ARG A 220 -23.36 -24.72 5.04
N PRO A 221 -23.57 -24.66 6.36
CA PRO A 221 -23.26 -23.47 7.17
C PRO A 221 -21.81 -23.01 7.02
N LEU A 222 -21.58 -21.70 6.96
CA LEU A 222 -20.24 -21.11 6.87
C LEU A 222 -19.29 -21.60 7.98
N ARG A 223 -19.81 -21.75 9.21
CA ARG A 223 -19.03 -22.28 10.34
C ARG A 223 -18.37 -23.64 10.08
N GLU A 224 -18.93 -24.47 9.20
CA GLU A 224 -18.36 -25.78 8.86
C GLU A 224 -17.15 -25.69 7.91
N GLY A 225 -17.07 -24.62 7.12
CA GLY A 225 -15.94 -24.35 6.21
C GLY A 225 -14.93 -23.34 6.75
N HIS A 226 -15.20 -22.73 7.92
CA HIS A 226 -14.35 -21.72 8.53
C HIS A 226 -13.15 -22.37 9.24
N ILE A 227 -11.95 -22.13 8.72
CA ILE A 227 -10.67 -22.61 9.29
C ILE A 227 -10.11 -21.59 10.28
N GLY A 228 -10.29 -20.30 9.98
CA GLY A 228 -9.85 -19.19 10.81
C GLY A 228 -10.11 -17.86 10.13
N ALA A 229 -9.85 -16.77 10.84
CA ALA A 229 -9.99 -15.42 10.31
C ALA A 229 -8.69 -14.96 9.65
N ASN A 230 -8.76 -14.25 8.53
CA ASN A 230 -7.62 -13.49 8.01
C ASN A 230 -7.76 -11.98 8.25
N PHE A 231 -8.98 -11.50 8.43
CA PHE A 231 -9.31 -10.12 8.76
C PHE A 231 -9.75 -10.03 10.22
N THR A 232 -9.65 -8.83 10.81
CA THR A 232 -10.31 -8.53 12.08
C THR A 232 -11.80 -8.29 11.88
N GLU A 233 -12.56 -8.20 12.97
CA GLU A 233 -14.00 -7.86 12.93
C GLU A 233 -14.28 -6.51 12.22
N ASN A 234 -13.32 -5.58 12.27
CA ASN A 234 -13.44 -4.27 11.64
C ASN A 234 -12.78 -4.21 10.26
N TYR A 235 -12.51 -5.36 9.64
CA TYR A 235 -11.86 -5.48 8.32
C TYR A 235 -10.48 -4.84 8.22
N SER A 236 -9.76 -4.71 9.34
CA SER A 236 -8.30 -4.49 9.26
C SER A 236 -7.60 -5.78 8.86
N LEU A 237 -6.49 -5.64 8.16
CA LEU A 237 -5.67 -6.75 7.71
C LEU A 237 -4.24 -6.60 8.23
N ASP A 238 -3.81 -7.53 9.06
CA ASP A 238 -2.41 -7.66 9.47
C ASP A 238 -1.70 -8.54 8.45
N HIS A 239 -1.05 -7.93 7.47
CA HIS A 239 -0.30 -8.68 6.46
C HIS A 239 1.11 -8.12 6.36
N HIS A 240 2.10 -9.01 6.49
CA HIS A 240 3.51 -8.67 6.75
C HIS A 240 3.74 -7.96 8.11
N GLY A 241 2.86 -8.14 9.11
CA GLY A 241 3.04 -7.67 10.48
C GLY A 241 2.65 -6.20 10.73
N TYR A 242 1.82 -5.61 9.85
CA TYR A 242 1.29 -4.27 10.02
C TYR A 242 -0.10 -4.10 9.39
N MET A 243 -0.78 -3.00 9.73
CA MET A 243 -2.09 -2.63 9.14
C MET A 243 -1.95 -2.35 7.64
N ASN A 244 -2.38 -3.29 6.81
CA ASN A 244 -2.02 -3.35 5.40
C ASN A 244 -3.23 -3.20 4.46
N VAL A 245 -3.60 -1.95 4.18
CA VAL A 245 -4.63 -1.60 3.18
C VAL A 245 -4.32 -2.16 1.80
N GLY A 246 -3.03 -2.17 1.43
CA GLY A 246 -2.59 -2.60 0.09
C GLY A 246 -2.95 -4.05 -0.19
N TYR A 247 -2.92 -4.93 0.81
CA TYR A 247 -3.25 -6.33 0.62
C TYR A 247 -4.76 -6.63 0.67
N SER A 248 -5.57 -5.78 1.32
CA SER A 248 -7.03 -5.82 1.13
C SER A 248 -7.40 -5.61 -0.34
N ILE A 249 -6.70 -4.70 -1.02
CA ILE A 249 -6.83 -4.48 -2.47
C ILE A 249 -6.36 -5.70 -3.27
N ILE A 250 -5.28 -6.38 -2.85
CA ILE A 250 -4.84 -7.61 -3.53
C ILE A 250 -5.88 -8.71 -3.43
N CYS A 251 -6.54 -8.88 -2.28
CA CYS A 251 -7.64 -9.85 -2.12
C CYS A 251 -8.76 -9.56 -3.14
N LEU A 252 -9.27 -8.32 -3.14
CA LEU A 252 -10.34 -7.90 -4.05
C LEU A 252 -9.93 -7.98 -5.53
N SER A 253 -8.66 -7.75 -5.87
CA SER A 253 -8.21 -7.79 -7.27
C SER A 253 -8.16 -9.21 -7.83
N ASN A 254 -7.83 -10.21 -7.01
CA ASN A 254 -7.92 -11.62 -7.42
C ASN A 254 -9.39 -12.05 -7.55
N ILE A 255 -10.27 -11.56 -6.68
CA ILE A 255 -11.72 -11.77 -6.82
C ILE A 255 -12.23 -11.14 -8.13
N ALA A 256 -11.74 -9.95 -8.50
CA ALA A 256 -12.10 -9.32 -9.78
C ALA A 256 -11.72 -10.20 -10.98
N MET A 257 -10.49 -10.75 -10.98
CA MET A 257 -10.03 -11.65 -12.04
C MET A 257 -10.93 -12.89 -12.18
N LEU A 258 -11.35 -13.48 -11.05
CA LEU A 258 -12.26 -14.62 -11.04
C LEU A 258 -13.68 -14.24 -11.48
N HIS A 259 -14.22 -13.14 -10.96
CA HIS A 259 -15.54 -12.61 -11.31
C HIS A 259 -15.69 -12.45 -12.83
N PHE A 260 -14.73 -11.75 -13.46
CA PHE A 260 -14.79 -11.52 -14.90
C PHE A 260 -14.52 -12.78 -15.72
N ASN A 261 -13.70 -13.72 -15.22
CA ASN A 261 -13.53 -15.02 -15.86
C ASN A 261 -14.83 -15.83 -15.92
N PHE A 262 -15.56 -15.93 -14.80
CA PHE A 262 -16.86 -16.61 -14.79
C PHE A 262 -17.84 -15.91 -15.71
N LYS A 263 -17.92 -14.59 -15.59
CA LYS A 263 -18.86 -13.76 -16.35
C LYS A 263 -18.66 -13.88 -17.85
N GLU A 264 -17.43 -13.79 -18.34
CA GLU A 264 -17.15 -13.84 -19.78
C GLU A 264 -17.39 -15.22 -20.40
N ARG A 265 -17.41 -16.27 -19.58
CA ARG A 265 -17.70 -17.65 -20.00
C ARG A 265 -19.17 -18.02 -19.85
N GLY A 266 -20.01 -17.10 -19.37
CA GLY A 266 -21.41 -17.39 -19.05
C GLY A 266 -21.55 -18.41 -17.91
N GLN A 267 -20.52 -18.55 -17.07
CA GLN A 267 -20.51 -19.48 -15.94
C GLN A 267 -21.03 -18.77 -14.69
N THR A 268 -21.72 -19.52 -13.82
CA THR A 268 -22.15 -18.99 -12.51
C THR A 268 -21.00 -19.06 -11.53
N ALA A 269 -20.56 -17.91 -11.04
CA ALA A 269 -19.54 -17.87 -9.99
C ALA A 269 -20.09 -18.49 -8.69
N PRO A 270 -19.26 -19.26 -7.95
CA PRO A 270 -19.64 -19.80 -6.65
C PRO A 270 -19.95 -18.66 -5.67
N PRO A 271 -21.01 -18.73 -4.83
CA PRO A 271 -21.34 -17.68 -3.87
C PRO A 271 -20.21 -17.40 -2.87
N GLU A 272 -19.39 -18.41 -2.56
CA GLU A 272 -18.19 -18.33 -1.71
C GLU A 272 -17.19 -17.28 -2.21
N LEU A 273 -17.15 -17.01 -3.53
CA LEU A 273 -16.30 -15.97 -4.12
C LEU A 273 -16.60 -14.57 -3.59
N TYR A 274 -17.85 -14.33 -3.18
CA TYR A 274 -18.32 -13.01 -2.78
C TYR A 274 -18.48 -12.84 -1.27
N LEU A 275 -18.08 -13.83 -0.47
CA LEU A 275 -18.07 -13.74 0.98
C LEU A 275 -17.28 -12.48 1.42
N HIS A 276 -17.96 -11.58 2.13
CA HIS A 276 -17.45 -10.29 2.63
C HIS A 276 -16.87 -9.31 1.61
N VAL A 277 -17.12 -9.49 0.31
CA VAL A 277 -16.62 -8.54 -0.72
C VAL A 277 -17.23 -7.16 -0.53
N GLU A 278 -18.54 -7.09 -0.30
CA GLU A 278 -19.26 -5.83 -0.08
C GLU A 278 -18.87 -5.19 1.25
N ASP A 279 -18.78 -6.00 2.32
CA ASP A 279 -18.38 -5.53 3.65
C ASP A 279 -16.97 -4.93 3.64
N LEU A 280 -16.00 -5.64 3.03
CA LEU A 280 -14.64 -5.15 2.88
C LEU A 280 -14.59 -3.88 2.02
N TRP A 281 -15.35 -3.83 0.92
CA TRP A 281 -15.39 -2.64 0.06
C TRP A 281 -15.95 -1.41 0.80
N ASN A 282 -17.00 -1.59 1.59
CA ASN A 282 -17.60 -0.53 2.42
C ASN A 282 -16.61 0.11 3.39
N VAL A 283 -15.55 -0.60 3.78
CA VAL A 283 -14.45 -0.06 4.57
C VAL A 283 -13.34 0.49 3.66
N VAL A 284 -12.81 -0.33 2.75
CA VAL A 284 -11.59 -0.05 1.97
C VAL A 284 -11.77 1.12 1.00
N LYS A 285 -12.98 1.40 0.50
CA LYS A 285 -13.22 2.55 -0.38
C LYS A 285 -12.84 3.89 0.26
N HIS A 286 -12.94 4.00 1.59
CA HIS A 286 -12.56 5.19 2.34
C HIS A 286 -11.04 5.36 2.49
N PHE A 287 -10.27 4.36 2.08
CA PHE A 287 -8.81 4.39 1.98
C PHE A 287 -8.34 4.71 0.55
N PHE A 288 -9.14 5.46 -0.19
CA PHE A 288 -8.72 6.13 -1.42
C PHE A 288 -8.73 7.64 -1.22
N PHE A 289 -7.77 8.31 -1.86
CA PHE A 289 -7.89 9.73 -2.21
C PHE A 289 -8.79 9.87 -3.46
N PRO A 290 -9.45 11.03 -3.66
CA PRO A 290 -10.32 11.27 -4.82
C PRO A 290 -9.63 11.14 -6.18
N ASP A 291 -8.30 11.17 -6.23
CA ASP A 291 -7.51 10.96 -7.45
C ASP A 291 -7.21 9.48 -7.74
N GLY A 292 -7.76 8.55 -6.96
CA GLY A 292 -7.56 7.10 -7.12
C GLY A 292 -6.32 6.53 -6.42
N ARG A 293 -5.53 7.36 -5.72
CA ARG A 293 -4.40 6.88 -4.93
C ARG A 293 -4.87 6.21 -3.64
N LEU A 294 -4.23 5.11 -3.26
CA LEU A 294 -4.47 4.45 -1.98
C LEU A 294 -3.93 5.28 -0.80
N LEU A 295 -4.79 5.54 0.17
CA LEU A 295 -4.47 6.06 1.49
C LEU A 295 -4.01 4.90 2.39
N ARG A 296 -2.70 4.68 2.47
CA ARG A 296 -2.11 3.58 3.24
C ARG A 296 -1.76 4.03 4.66
N ILE A 297 -2.76 4.19 5.52
CA ILE A 297 -2.57 4.76 6.87
C ILE A 297 -1.59 3.95 7.75
N GLY A 298 -1.50 2.63 7.57
CA GLY A 298 -0.51 1.78 8.25
C GLY A 298 0.81 1.65 7.48
N GLY A 299 0.88 2.26 6.30
CA GLY A 299 2.05 2.36 5.47
C GLY A 299 2.23 1.28 4.42
N ASP A 300 3.46 1.17 3.93
CA ASP A 300 3.84 0.32 2.80
C ASP A 300 5.27 -0.18 3.01
N SER A 301 5.42 -1.49 3.04
CA SER A 301 6.72 -2.15 3.13
C SER A 301 7.47 -2.19 1.79
N ARG A 302 6.81 -1.81 0.69
CA ARG A 302 7.30 -1.93 -0.70
C ARG A 302 7.47 -0.55 -1.37
N VAL A 303 7.80 -0.60 -2.66
CA VAL A 303 7.93 0.59 -3.53
C VAL A 303 6.62 1.38 -3.53
N ARG A 304 6.71 2.67 -3.16
CA ARG A 304 5.56 3.57 -3.15
C ARG A 304 4.89 3.64 -4.53
N TYR A 305 3.56 3.59 -4.54
CA TYR A 305 2.72 3.77 -5.73
C TYR A 305 2.96 2.76 -6.87
N ALA A 306 3.50 1.58 -6.55
CA ALA A 306 3.64 0.44 -7.47
C ALA A 306 2.63 -0.68 -7.13
N TYR A 307 2.99 -1.94 -7.31
CA TYR A 307 2.22 -3.17 -6.98
C TYR A 307 0.74 -2.97 -6.55
N CYS A 308 0.43 -2.86 -5.26
CA CYS A 308 -0.97 -2.76 -4.78
C CYS A 308 -1.75 -1.56 -5.36
N GLN A 309 -1.06 -0.47 -5.71
CA GLN A 309 -1.69 0.69 -6.36
C GLN A 309 -2.14 0.34 -7.78
N ALA A 310 -1.34 -0.41 -8.55
CA ALA A 310 -1.71 -0.84 -9.89
C ALA A 310 -2.91 -1.79 -9.86
N TYR A 311 -2.89 -2.79 -8.97
CA TYR A 311 -3.98 -3.76 -8.83
C TYR A 311 -5.27 -3.21 -8.22
N ALA A 312 -5.30 -1.93 -7.80
CA ALA A 312 -6.57 -1.26 -7.51
C ALA A 312 -7.45 -1.11 -8.77
N LEU A 313 -6.87 -1.04 -9.98
CA LEU A 313 -7.63 -0.94 -11.23
C LEU A 313 -8.65 -2.10 -11.40
N PRO A 314 -8.25 -3.38 -11.34
CA PRO A 314 -9.21 -4.48 -11.36
C PRO A 314 -10.31 -4.41 -10.30
N VAL A 315 -9.99 -3.94 -9.10
CA VAL A 315 -10.97 -3.79 -8.00
C VAL A 315 -12.02 -2.76 -8.38
N LEU A 316 -11.60 -1.60 -8.85
CA LEU A 316 -12.51 -0.51 -9.22
C LEU A 316 -13.46 -0.93 -10.35
N VAL A 317 -12.98 -1.75 -11.29
CA VAL A 317 -13.80 -2.33 -12.35
C VAL A 317 -14.79 -3.36 -11.80
N LEU A 318 -14.38 -4.21 -10.85
CA LEU A 318 -15.27 -5.12 -10.15
C LEU A 318 -16.40 -4.38 -9.42
N MET A 319 -16.09 -3.27 -8.72
CA MET A 319 -17.11 -2.53 -7.95
C MET A 319 -18.13 -1.83 -8.84
N GLN A 320 -17.72 -1.34 -10.01
CA GLN A 320 -18.65 -0.81 -11.02
C GLN A 320 -19.61 -1.88 -11.54
N ASP A 321 -19.11 -3.10 -11.76
CA ASP A 321 -19.91 -4.17 -12.31
C ASP A 321 -20.84 -4.80 -11.27
N ARG A 322 -20.26 -5.18 -10.11
CA ARG A 322 -20.90 -6.03 -9.10
C ARG A 322 -21.74 -5.26 -8.09
N LEU A 323 -21.30 -4.05 -7.71
CA LEU A 323 -21.97 -3.21 -6.70
C LEU A 323 -22.60 -1.96 -7.30
N ARG A 324 -22.36 -1.70 -8.59
CA ARG A 324 -22.81 -0.48 -9.28
C ARG A 324 -22.33 0.80 -8.60
N ASP A 325 -21.14 0.74 -8.00
CA ASP A 325 -20.54 1.89 -7.32
C ASP A 325 -20.06 2.93 -8.35
N ALA A 326 -20.75 4.08 -8.41
CA ALA A 326 -20.42 5.18 -9.32
C ALA A 326 -19.09 5.87 -8.98
N GLU A 327 -18.72 5.91 -7.70
CA GLU A 327 -17.45 6.49 -7.26
C GLU A 327 -16.26 5.69 -7.80
N ALA A 328 -16.41 4.36 -7.90
CA ALA A 328 -15.35 3.49 -8.40
C ALA A 328 -14.91 3.84 -9.84
N ALA A 329 -15.82 4.30 -10.71
CA ALA A 329 -15.46 4.76 -12.05
C ALA A 329 -14.61 6.05 -12.04
N SER A 330 -14.93 6.98 -11.12
CA SER A 330 -14.17 8.21 -10.93
C SER A 330 -12.76 7.94 -10.37
N LEU A 331 -12.65 7.01 -9.42
CA LEU A 331 -11.37 6.55 -8.88
C LEU A 331 -10.51 5.85 -9.94
N GLU A 332 -11.11 5.04 -10.82
CA GLU A 332 -10.38 4.37 -11.91
C GLU A 332 -9.80 5.39 -12.88
N ALA A 333 -10.63 6.37 -13.29
CA ALA A 333 -10.18 7.45 -14.16
C ALA A 333 -9.05 8.27 -13.51
N GLY A 334 -9.12 8.52 -12.19
CA GLY A 334 -8.07 9.16 -11.41
C GLY A 334 -6.76 8.37 -11.44
N LEU A 335 -6.84 7.08 -11.14
CA LEU A 335 -5.67 6.20 -11.10
C LEU A 335 -4.98 6.10 -12.46
N ILE A 336 -5.73 5.98 -13.56
CA ILE A 336 -5.15 6.00 -14.91
C ILE A 336 -4.44 7.33 -15.20
N ARG A 337 -4.98 8.47 -14.74
CA ARG A 337 -4.30 9.77 -14.86
C ARG A 337 -3.00 9.82 -14.05
N LEU A 338 -2.96 9.22 -12.86
CA LEU A 338 -1.73 9.13 -12.07
C LEU A 338 -0.65 8.29 -12.78
N ILE A 339 -1.03 7.15 -13.35
CA ILE A 339 -0.12 6.30 -14.14
C ILE A 339 0.46 7.09 -15.33
N ARG A 340 -0.42 7.76 -16.11
CA ARG A 340 0.01 8.60 -17.25
C ARG A 340 0.92 9.74 -16.81
N LYS A 341 0.61 10.41 -15.70
CA LYS A 341 1.43 11.52 -15.18
C LYS A 341 2.85 11.06 -14.90
N GLU A 342 3.02 9.89 -14.29
CA GLU A 342 4.34 9.35 -14.00
C GLU A 342 5.07 8.88 -15.27
N GLN A 343 4.38 8.16 -16.13
CA GLN A 343 4.94 7.67 -17.40
C GLN A 343 5.42 8.82 -18.30
N ASN A 344 4.70 9.95 -18.33
CA ASN A 344 5.06 11.12 -19.13
C ASN A 344 6.38 11.80 -18.70
N GLU A 345 6.93 11.48 -17.53
CA GLU A 345 8.26 11.93 -17.14
C GLU A 345 9.40 11.04 -17.65
N THR A 346 9.07 9.94 -18.32
CA THR A 346 10.03 8.91 -18.70
C THR A 346 10.19 8.87 -20.23
N PRO A 347 11.35 9.29 -20.78
CA PRO A 347 11.52 9.43 -22.23
C PRO A 347 11.37 8.14 -23.05
N ASP A 348 11.69 6.97 -22.47
CA ASP A 348 11.58 5.67 -23.16
C ASP A 348 10.15 5.09 -23.13
N GLY A 349 9.22 5.76 -22.43
CA GLY A 349 7.84 5.32 -22.27
C GLY A 349 7.61 4.29 -21.16
N SER A 350 8.64 3.87 -20.41
CA SER A 350 8.45 2.99 -19.25
C SER A 350 7.65 3.69 -18.13
N PHE A 351 6.94 2.93 -17.30
CA PHE A 351 5.98 3.50 -16.33
C PHE A 351 6.68 4.27 -15.22
N TYR A 352 7.81 3.74 -14.74
CA TYR A 352 8.51 4.22 -13.55
C TYR A 352 9.93 4.71 -13.83
N GLY A 353 10.37 4.70 -15.10
CA GLY A 353 11.79 4.77 -15.45
C GLY A 353 12.58 5.91 -14.82
N LYS A 354 12.04 7.13 -14.75
CA LYS A 354 12.75 8.25 -14.10
C LYS A 354 12.79 8.10 -12.57
N ARG A 355 11.65 7.87 -11.91
CA ARG A 355 11.58 7.78 -10.44
C ARG A 355 12.33 6.56 -9.92
N LEU A 356 12.29 5.42 -10.62
CA LEU A 356 12.91 4.19 -10.16
C LEU A 356 14.24 3.87 -10.86
N ALA A 357 14.90 4.86 -11.46
CA ALA A 357 16.19 4.68 -12.15
C ALA A 357 17.26 4.05 -11.24
N VAL A 358 17.41 4.54 -10.01
CA VAL A 358 18.38 4.00 -9.04
C VAL A 358 18.05 2.55 -8.66
N LEU A 359 16.76 2.23 -8.54
CA LEU A 359 16.31 0.86 -8.27
C LEU A 359 16.63 -0.06 -9.45
N ARG A 360 16.44 0.40 -10.69
CA ARG A 360 16.82 -0.34 -11.91
C ARG A 360 18.29 -0.71 -11.91
N ASP A 361 19.16 0.24 -11.55
CA ASP A 361 20.61 0.03 -11.55
C ASP A 361 21.06 -0.91 -10.43
N LYS A 362 20.38 -0.88 -9.27
CA LYS A 362 20.68 -1.76 -8.13
C LYS A 362 20.04 -3.15 -8.23
N SER A 363 18.88 -3.26 -8.86
CA SER A 363 18.10 -4.50 -8.98
C SER A 363 17.25 -4.50 -10.24
N TYR A 364 17.85 -4.90 -11.35
CA TYR A 364 17.14 -5.11 -12.62
C TYR A 364 15.98 -6.12 -12.48
N PHE A 365 16.19 -7.19 -11.72
CA PHE A 365 15.18 -8.19 -11.38
C PHE A 365 13.93 -7.55 -10.76
N TYR A 366 14.11 -6.69 -9.75
CA TYR A 366 12.96 -6.11 -9.07
C TYR A 366 12.31 -5.00 -9.90
N TYR A 367 13.12 -4.21 -10.61
CA TYR A 367 12.60 -3.16 -11.50
C TYR A 367 11.69 -3.71 -12.59
N THR A 368 12.10 -4.77 -13.28
CA THR A 368 11.31 -5.39 -14.36
C THR A 368 9.98 -5.93 -13.85
N ARG A 369 9.94 -6.48 -12.63
CA ARG A 369 8.68 -6.83 -11.98
C ARG A 369 7.74 -5.64 -11.86
N LEU A 370 8.24 -4.51 -11.33
CA LEU A 370 7.42 -3.32 -11.09
C LEU A 370 6.84 -2.77 -12.41
N GLU A 371 7.64 -2.72 -13.47
CA GLU A 371 7.19 -2.29 -14.81
C GLU A 371 6.07 -3.17 -15.38
N SER A 372 6.03 -4.46 -15.05
CA SER A 372 5.01 -5.38 -15.56
C SER A 372 3.63 -5.20 -14.91
N ASP A 373 3.56 -4.70 -13.68
CA ASP A 373 2.32 -4.66 -12.89
C ASP A 373 1.27 -3.66 -13.45
N PRO A 374 1.61 -2.39 -13.76
CA PRO A 374 0.67 -1.47 -14.40
C PRO A 374 0.23 -1.94 -15.78
N PHE A 375 1.15 -2.53 -16.55
CA PHE A 375 0.86 -3.04 -17.89
C PHE A 375 -0.24 -4.09 -17.86
N LEU A 376 -0.13 -5.05 -16.93
CA LEU A 376 -1.17 -6.04 -16.72
C LEU A 376 -2.46 -5.42 -16.20
N ALA A 377 -2.41 -4.60 -15.16
CA ALA A 377 -3.62 -4.05 -14.55
C ALA A 377 -4.44 -3.19 -15.52
N LEU A 378 -3.76 -2.39 -16.36
CA LEU A 378 -4.39 -1.63 -17.46
C LEU A 378 -5.03 -2.57 -18.49
N SER A 379 -4.39 -3.70 -18.80
CA SER A 379 -4.95 -4.68 -19.73
C SER A 379 -6.23 -5.34 -19.20
N CYS A 380 -6.35 -5.56 -17.89
CA CYS A 380 -7.60 -6.02 -17.27
C CYS A 380 -8.72 -5.00 -17.50
N SER A 381 -8.49 -3.73 -17.12
CA SER A 381 -9.47 -2.65 -17.33
C SER A 381 -9.85 -2.48 -18.79
N ALA A 382 -8.87 -2.49 -19.71
CA ALA A 382 -9.11 -2.38 -21.15
C ALA A 382 -10.00 -3.53 -21.67
N TYR A 383 -9.63 -4.76 -21.33
CA TYR A 383 -10.33 -5.95 -21.80
C TYR A 383 -11.76 -6.04 -21.28
N TRP A 384 -11.99 -5.72 -20.00
CA TRP A 384 -13.33 -5.78 -19.41
C TRP A 384 -14.22 -4.62 -19.86
N ARG A 385 -13.67 -3.42 -20.08
CA ARG A 385 -14.39 -2.30 -20.72
C ARG A 385 -14.80 -2.59 -22.15
N ARG A 386 -13.99 -3.36 -22.88
CA ARG A 386 -14.36 -3.86 -24.22
C ARG A 386 -15.55 -4.81 -24.18
N LYS A 387 -15.65 -5.65 -23.14
CA LYS A 387 -16.64 -6.75 -23.07
C LYS A 387 -17.92 -6.42 -22.33
N PHE A 388 -17.88 -5.53 -21.34
CA PHE A 388 -18.96 -5.35 -20.38
C PHE A 388 -19.42 -3.89 -20.27
N PRO A 389 -20.71 -3.65 -20.00
CA PRO A 389 -21.24 -2.30 -19.80
C PRO A 389 -20.84 -1.78 -18.42
N LEU A 390 -19.65 -1.19 -18.35
CA LEU A 390 -19.10 -0.57 -17.15
C LEU A 390 -19.49 0.90 -17.03
N LEU A 391 -19.48 1.41 -15.81
CA LEU A 391 -19.90 2.77 -15.50
C LEU A 391 -18.92 3.81 -16.07
N GLN A 392 -19.42 5.04 -16.20
CA GLN A 392 -18.64 6.21 -16.60
C GLN A 392 -18.36 7.07 -15.36
N PRO A 393 -17.20 7.75 -15.31
CA PRO A 393 -16.87 8.64 -14.21
C PRO A 393 -17.88 9.78 -14.12
N GLU A 394 -18.15 10.23 -12.89
CA GLU A 394 -19.02 11.35 -12.66
C GLU A 394 -18.42 12.65 -13.23
N LYS A 395 -19.29 13.56 -13.68
CA LYS A 395 -18.84 14.85 -14.25
C LYS A 395 -18.25 15.76 -13.17
N GLU A 396 -18.79 15.68 -11.97
CA GLU A 396 -18.34 16.44 -10.81
C GLU A 396 -17.39 15.59 -9.97
N ALA A 397 -16.44 16.23 -9.30
CA ALA A 397 -15.52 15.51 -8.42
C ALA A 397 -16.30 14.96 -7.22
N VAL A 398 -16.31 13.64 -7.06
CA VAL A 398 -16.92 12.98 -5.91
C VAL A 398 -16.21 13.46 -4.65
N ARG A 399 -16.94 14.18 -3.80
CA ARG A 399 -16.46 14.51 -2.46
C ARG A 399 -16.79 13.36 -1.54
N GLN A 400 -15.77 12.65 -1.12
CA GLN A 400 -15.91 11.55 -0.16
C GLN A 400 -16.52 12.06 1.15
N GLU A 401 -17.51 11.32 1.63
CA GLU A 401 -18.27 11.66 2.82
C GLU A 401 -17.42 11.58 4.09
N ALA A 402 -17.97 12.12 5.19
CA ALA A 402 -17.38 11.96 6.50
C ALA A 402 -17.37 10.49 6.90
N PHE A 403 -16.23 10.00 7.39
CA PHE A 403 -16.05 8.61 7.77
C PHE A 403 -15.12 8.52 8.96
N ALA A 404 -15.45 7.64 9.90
CA ALA A 404 -14.63 7.32 11.04
C ALA A 404 -14.53 5.79 11.16
N TRP A 405 -13.32 5.31 11.36
CA TRP A 405 -13.03 3.89 11.47
C TRP A 405 -11.91 3.64 12.46
N GLY A 406 -11.93 2.45 13.05
CA GLY A 406 -11.07 2.12 14.13
C GLY A 406 -10.82 0.63 14.32
N ASP A 407 -9.61 0.27 14.73
CA ASP A 407 -9.25 -1.11 15.05
C ASP A 407 -8.24 -1.19 16.20
N ASP A 408 -8.58 -1.97 17.22
CA ASP A 408 -7.74 -2.14 18.41
C ASP A 408 -6.52 -3.03 18.14
N PHE A 409 -6.65 -3.99 17.21
CA PHE A 409 -5.57 -4.94 16.89
C PHE A 409 -4.30 -4.23 16.43
N HIS A 410 -4.45 -3.17 15.63
CA HIS A 410 -3.32 -2.37 15.16
C HIS A 410 -3.07 -1.09 15.97
N GLY A 411 -3.95 -0.75 16.91
CA GLY A 411 -4.01 0.59 17.51
C GLY A 411 -4.18 1.65 16.42
N ALA A 412 -5.20 1.47 15.58
CA ALA A 412 -5.43 2.26 14.38
C ALA A 412 -6.73 3.09 14.47
N ASP A 413 -6.63 4.35 14.06
CA ASP A 413 -7.74 5.28 13.95
C ASP A 413 -7.65 6.01 12.61
N LEU A 414 -8.79 6.15 11.94
CA LEU A 414 -8.98 6.99 10.76
C LEU A 414 -10.23 7.84 10.99
N ILE A 415 -10.10 9.15 10.83
CA ILE A 415 -11.23 10.04 10.66
C ILE A 415 -10.98 10.93 9.46
N ARG A 416 -11.98 11.05 8.61
CA ARG A 416 -11.93 11.92 7.43
C ARG A 416 -13.23 12.69 7.28
N ASN A 417 -13.12 13.89 6.74
CA ASN A 417 -14.23 14.69 6.26
C ASN A 417 -13.90 15.14 4.81
N PRO A 418 -14.79 15.88 4.13
CA PRO A 418 -14.54 16.29 2.75
C PRO A 418 -13.28 17.15 2.53
N ALA A 419 -12.71 17.74 3.59
CA ALA A 419 -11.55 18.63 3.51
C ALA A 419 -10.24 17.99 4.02
N VAL A 420 -10.30 17.09 5.01
CA VAL A 420 -9.11 16.61 5.74
C VAL A 420 -9.22 15.13 6.11
N ILE A 421 -8.09 14.44 6.03
CA ILE A 421 -7.87 13.07 6.51
C ILE A 421 -6.93 13.12 7.69
N ARG A 422 -7.29 12.46 8.80
CA ARG A 422 -6.46 12.30 10.00
C ARG A 422 -6.43 10.84 10.43
N SER A 423 -5.23 10.32 10.70
CA SER A 423 -5.08 8.95 11.17
C SER A 423 -3.88 8.80 12.09
N PHE A 424 -3.95 7.81 12.97
CA PHE A 424 -2.82 7.31 13.74
C PHE A 424 -2.85 5.79 13.69
N VAL A 425 -1.69 5.17 13.46
CA VAL A 425 -1.53 3.71 13.52
C VAL A 425 -0.32 3.38 14.35
N ARG A 426 -0.47 2.57 15.42
CA ARG A 426 0.68 2.08 16.19
C ARG A 426 1.45 1.01 15.43
N ASN A 427 0.77 -0.03 14.95
CA ASN A 427 1.36 -1.16 14.23
C ASN A 427 1.45 -0.88 12.72
N GLY A 428 2.23 0.13 12.34
CA GLY A 428 2.54 0.45 10.95
C GLY A 428 3.81 -0.24 10.42
N ALA A 429 3.96 -0.28 9.09
CA ALA A 429 4.99 -1.06 8.37
C ALA A 429 6.44 -0.78 8.80
N GLN A 430 6.74 0.45 9.21
CA GLN A 430 8.07 0.88 9.64
C GLN A 430 8.02 1.54 11.03
N GLY A 431 7.00 1.17 11.81
CA GLY A 431 6.65 1.78 13.07
C GLY A 431 5.36 2.63 12.99
N PRO A 432 5.03 3.36 14.07
CA PRO A 432 3.86 4.18 14.18
C PRO A 432 3.98 5.29 13.19
N THR A 433 2.81 5.72 12.78
CA THR A 433 2.71 6.74 11.77
C THR A 433 1.41 7.47 11.99
N ALA A 434 1.47 8.76 11.73
CA ALA A 434 0.29 9.59 11.73
C ALA A 434 0.20 10.36 10.42
N LEU A 435 -1.02 10.65 10.01
CA LEU A 435 -1.31 11.49 8.85
C LEU A 435 -2.30 12.57 9.29
N CYS A 436 -2.09 13.79 8.82
CA CYS A 436 -3.05 14.88 8.87
C CYS A 436 -2.85 15.67 7.57
N VAL A 437 -3.66 15.40 6.56
CA VAL A 437 -3.46 15.93 5.20
C VAL A 437 -4.77 16.39 4.58
N PRO A 438 -4.76 17.35 3.64
CA PRO A 438 -5.96 17.70 2.89
C PRO A 438 -6.48 16.48 2.11
N ALA A 439 -7.80 16.28 2.11
CA ALA A 439 -8.44 15.09 1.54
C ALA A 439 -8.26 14.96 0.02
N ASP A 440 -7.95 16.06 -0.67
CA ASP A 440 -7.72 16.14 -2.11
C ASP A 440 -6.22 16.20 -2.49
N ARG A 441 -5.30 16.12 -1.52
CA ARG A 441 -3.85 16.26 -1.72
C ARG A 441 -3.09 14.97 -1.40
N SER A 442 -3.34 13.95 -2.21
CA SER A 442 -2.66 12.65 -2.13
C SER A 442 -1.13 12.75 -2.30
N ASP A 443 -0.64 13.85 -2.88
CA ASP A 443 0.78 14.14 -3.05
C ASP A 443 1.47 14.61 -1.77
N LEU A 444 0.72 14.99 -0.73
CA LEU A 444 1.27 15.38 0.59
C LEU A 444 1.36 14.22 1.59
N ALA A 445 0.89 13.03 1.22
CA ALA A 445 0.86 11.88 2.12
C ALA A 445 2.12 11.02 1.97
N GLU A 446 2.83 10.82 3.09
CA GLU A 446 3.80 9.75 3.27
C GLU A 446 3.77 9.26 4.72
N TRP A 447 4.01 7.97 4.92
CA TRP A 447 3.76 7.28 6.17
C TRP A 447 5.01 6.70 6.84
N GLN A 448 6.17 6.62 6.18
CA GLN A 448 7.39 6.09 6.79
C GLN A 448 7.79 6.92 8.02
N ARG A 449 7.48 6.37 9.21
CA ARG A 449 7.77 6.98 10.52
C ARG A 449 7.27 8.44 10.59
N ASN A 450 6.13 8.70 9.96
CA ASN A 450 5.65 10.06 9.79
C ASN A 450 5.09 10.62 11.10
N LEU A 451 5.43 11.87 11.39
CA LEU A 451 5.06 12.67 12.56
C LEU A 451 5.50 12.11 13.92
N VAL A 452 6.35 11.09 13.93
CA VAL A 452 6.92 10.50 15.14
C VAL A 452 8.44 10.48 15.05
N PHE A 453 9.13 10.25 16.16
CA PHE A 453 10.58 10.14 16.16
C PHE A 453 11.07 9.09 15.16
N SER A 454 11.97 9.51 14.27
CA SER A 454 12.63 8.63 13.31
C SER A 454 14.03 8.26 13.80
N PRO A 455 14.23 7.04 14.33
CA PRO A 455 15.55 6.57 14.76
C PRO A 455 16.42 6.13 13.57
N GLY A 456 17.62 6.66 13.47
CA GLY A 456 18.68 6.19 12.57
C GLY A 456 19.46 5.03 13.16
N LEU A 457 18.83 3.86 13.35
CA LEU A 457 19.57 2.62 13.60
C LEU A 457 19.87 1.95 12.25
N ARG A 458 21.04 1.29 12.09
CA ARG A 458 21.47 0.71 10.79
C ARG A 458 20.45 -0.24 10.20
N TRP A 459 19.67 -0.87 11.05
CA TRP A 459 18.57 -1.75 10.70
C TRP A 459 17.43 -1.62 11.71
N ALA A 460 17.03 -0.38 12.03
CA ALA A 460 15.93 -0.06 12.96
C ALA A 460 14.67 -0.85 12.61
N TYR A 461 14.35 -1.88 13.36
CA TYR A 461 13.13 -2.67 13.25
C TYR A 461 12.34 -2.50 14.53
N ARG A 462 11.03 -2.52 14.41
CA ARG A 462 10.18 -2.69 15.58
C ARG A 462 9.80 -4.15 15.67
N PRO A 463 10.15 -4.85 16.75
CA PRO A 463 9.61 -6.17 17.01
C PRO A 463 8.09 -6.08 16.97
N ASN A 464 7.46 -6.90 16.11
CA ASN A 464 6.02 -6.87 15.88
C ASN A 464 5.25 -6.73 17.19
N LYS A 465 4.36 -5.74 17.23
CA LYS A 465 3.34 -5.52 18.28
C LYS A 465 3.86 -5.30 19.72
N ALA A 466 5.16 -5.15 19.94
CA ALA A 466 5.70 -4.88 21.27
C ALA A 466 5.34 -3.47 21.76
N GLY A 467 4.60 -3.40 22.87
CA GLY A 467 4.15 -2.15 23.50
C GLY A 467 2.66 -2.17 23.87
N VAL A 468 2.17 -1.05 24.39
CA VAL A 468 0.76 -0.87 24.80
C VAL A 468 0.12 0.21 23.92
N SER A 469 -1.16 0.05 23.57
CA SER A 469 -1.96 1.07 22.90
C SER A 469 -3.29 1.22 23.62
N HIS A 470 -3.69 2.47 23.83
CA HIS A 470 -5.02 2.85 24.25
C HIS A 470 -5.56 3.84 23.25
N ARG A 471 -6.79 3.59 22.81
CA ARG A 471 -7.50 4.42 21.86
C ARG A 471 -8.89 4.75 22.35
N LYS A 472 -9.38 5.92 21.99
CA LYS A 472 -10.68 6.44 22.40
C LYS A 472 -11.23 7.30 21.28
N ALA A 473 -12.28 6.84 20.62
CA ALA A 473 -13.04 7.68 19.69
C ALA A 473 -13.74 8.79 20.47
N ILE A 474 -13.77 9.99 19.90
CA ILE A 474 -14.53 11.14 20.41
C ILE A 474 -15.35 11.76 19.27
N PRO A 475 -16.44 12.49 19.54
CA PRO A 475 -17.18 13.16 18.47
C PRO A 475 -16.27 14.08 17.64
N GLY A 476 -16.13 13.79 16.34
CA GLY A 476 -15.29 14.57 15.42
C GLY A 476 -13.78 14.32 15.51
N GLY A 477 -13.33 13.34 16.30
CA GLY A 477 -11.91 13.09 16.53
C GLY A 477 -11.59 11.72 17.15
N PHE A 478 -10.34 11.56 17.59
CA PHE A 478 -9.90 10.39 18.35
C PHE A 478 -8.72 10.77 19.25
N LEU A 479 -8.51 9.98 20.30
CA LEU A 479 -7.32 10.02 21.14
C LEU A 479 -6.58 8.68 21.02
N HIS A 480 -5.26 8.74 20.97
CA HIS A 480 -4.37 7.61 21.08
C HIS A 480 -3.30 7.91 22.13
N CYS A 481 -2.94 6.92 22.96
CA CYS A 481 -1.75 6.95 23.78
C CYS A 481 -1.13 5.56 23.84
N GLY A 482 0.19 5.46 23.76
CA GLY A 482 0.84 4.16 23.81
C GLY A 482 2.34 4.22 23.90
N SER A 483 2.93 3.04 23.98
CA SER A 483 4.37 2.84 23.98
C SER A 483 4.77 1.88 22.87
N SER A 484 6.04 1.92 22.52
CA SER A 484 6.60 0.97 21.59
C SER A 484 8.10 0.84 21.71
N LEU A 485 8.59 -0.33 21.34
CA LEU A 485 10.00 -0.67 21.42
C LEU A 485 10.65 -0.66 20.05
N TRP A 486 11.86 -0.10 19.98
CA TRP A 486 12.71 -0.12 18.81
C TRP A 486 13.90 -1.03 19.05
N GLN A 487 14.18 -1.90 18.10
CA GLN A 487 15.27 -2.87 18.13
C GLN A 487 16.15 -2.69 16.89
N GLU A 488 17.44 -2.86 17.05
CA GLU A 488 18.33 -3.02 15.90
C GLU A 488 18.28 -4.48 15.45
N GLN A 489 17.93 -4.72 14.18
CA GLN A 489 18.01 -6.05 13.58
C GLN A 489 19.41 -6.30 13.00
N HIS A 490 19.90 -7.53 13.07
CA HIS A 490 21.23 -7.90 12.54
C HIS A 490 22.37 -7.02 13.10
N PRO A 491 22.59 -7.06 14.44
CA PRO A 491 23.75 -6.41 15.02
C PRO A 491 25.06 -6.87 14.37
N LEU A 492 26.05 -5.98 14.30
CA LEU A 492 27.31 -6.23 13.59
C LEU A 492 28.29 -7.09 14.41
N GLY A 493 28.15 -7.12 15.74
CA GLY A 493 29.00 -7.90 16.62
C GLY A 493 28.70 -9.40 16.49
N GLU A 494 29.74 -10.21 16.26
CA GLU A 494 29.62 -11.67 16.34
C GLU A 494 29.15 -12.06 17.75
N GLY A 495 28.06 -12.84 17.84
CA GLY A 495 27.44 -13.23 19.11
C GLY A 495 26.52 -12.19 19.75
N GLU A 496 26.35 -11.01 19.15
CA GLU A 496 25.41 -10.01 19.63
C GLU A 496 23.96 -10.42 19.28
N GLU A 497 23.09 -10.43 20.27
CA GLU A 497 21.66 -10.66 20.06
C GLU A 497 20.91 -9.34 19.80
N ALA A 498 19.75 -9.42 19.16
CA ALA A 498 18.91 -8.27 18.89
C ALA A 498 17.98 -7.99 20.08
N TYR A 499 18.06 -6.80 20.66
CA TYR A 499 17.24 -6.37 21.80
C TYR A 499 16.57 -5.02 21.54
N PRO A 500 15.42 -4.75 22.19
CA PRO A 500 14.91 -3.40 22.35
C PRO A 500 15.97 -2.46 22.93
N VAL A 501 16.26 -1.37 22.22
CA VAL A 501 17.24 -0.35 22.59
C VAL A 501 16.62 1.02 22.86
N LEU A 502 15.47 1.33 22.25
CA LEU A 502 14.71 2.55 22.53
C LEU A 502 13.27 2.22 22.93
N GLU A 503 12.72 3.02 23.84
CA GLU A 503 11.29 3.10 24.10
C GLU A 503 10.76 4.44 23.62
N SER A 504 9.71 4.42 22.79
CA SER A 504 8.98 5.59 22.36
C SER A 504 7.58 5.54 22.96
N ARG A 505 7.22 6.59 23.71
CA ARG A 505 5.87 6.83 24.22
C ARG A 505 5.28 7.99 23.41
N SER A 506 4.08 7.81 22.89
CA SER A 506 3.43 8.82 22.06
C SER A 506 1.95 8.96 22.39
N ALA A 507 1.45 10.17 22.24
CA ALA A 507 0.04 10.50 22.36
C ALA A 507 -0.39 11.35 21.18
N ALA A 508 -1.56 11.07 20.62
CA ALA A 508 -2.13 11.82 19.51
C ALA A 508 -3.59 12.18 19.79
N ALA A 509 -4.00 13.37 19.36
CA ALA A 509 -5.38 13.83 19.42
C ALA A 509 -5.80 14.45 18.09
N ALA A 510 -6.67 13.79 17.33
CA ALA A 510 -7.38 14.44 16.23
C ALA A 510 -8.49 15.30 16.82
N LEU A 511 -8.41 16.62 16.63
CA LEU A 511 -9.28 17.57 17.31
C LEU A 511 -10.69 17.61 16.67
N PRO A 512 -11.77 17.86 17.43
CA PRO A 512 -13.10 17.99 16.85
C PRO A 512 -13.32 19.17 15.91
N ASP A 513 -12.32 20.03 15.70
CA ASP A 513 -12.36 21.12 14.70
C ASP A 513 -12.38 20.60 13.25
N GLY A 514 -12.11 19.32 13.03
CA GLY A 514 -12.12 18.69 11.71
C GLY A 514 -10.84 18.92 10.88
N HIS A 515 -9.86 19.65 11.39
CA HIS A 515 -8.69 20.08 10.62
C HIS A 515 -7.36 19.69 11.26
N SER A 516 -7.34 19.61 12.58
CA SER A 516 -6.09 19.62 13.35
C SER A 516 -5.84 18.30 14.07
N MET A 517 -4.56 18.01 14.29
CA MET A 517 -4.09 16.88 15.08
C MET A 517 -2.87 17.30 15.92
N ILE A 518 -2.89 17.01 17.22
CA ILE A 518 -1.77 17.21 18.13
C ILE A 518 -1.04 15.89 18.33
N LEU A 519 0.29 15.90 18.36
CA LEU A 519 1.11 14.76 18.75
C LEU A 519 2.12 15.17 19.82
N LEU A 520 2.27 14.32 20.83
CA LEU A 520 3.28 14.44 21.87
C LEU A 520 4.12 13.16 21.85
N GLU A 521 5.43 13.30 21.99
CA GLU A 521 6.36 12.17 22.03
C GLU A 521 7.38 12.30 23.14
N TYR A 522 7.74 11.16 23.72
CA TYR A 522 8.82 11.00 24.66
C TYR A 522 9.60 9.73 24.33
N VAL A 523 10.87 9.88 23.96
CA VAL A 523 11.73 8.79 23.49
C VAL A 523 12.98 8.72 24.33
N LYS A 524 13.26 7.55 24.88
CA LYS A 524 14.45 7.29 25.70
C LYS A 524 15.19 6.04 25.25
N VAL A 525 16.49 6.04 25.50
CA VAL A 525 17.34 4.86 25.41
C VAL A 525 17.05 3.95 26.61
N ILE A 526 16.79 2.67 26.36
CA ILE A 526 16.53 1.65 27.41
C ILE A 526 17.65 0.61 27.50
N LYS A 527 18.49 0.51 26.47
CA LYS A 527 19.71 -0.29 26.44
C LYS A 527 20.80 0.52 25.76
N GLU A 528 22.03 0.43 26.27
CA GLU A 528 23.21 1.04 25.68
C GLU A 528 23.31 0.67 24.19
N THR A 529 23.54 1.67 23.34
CA THR A 529 23.49 1.51 21.88
C THR A 529 24.25 2.62 21.17
N THR A 530 24.54 2.41 19.89
CA THR A 530 24.95 3.48 18.96
C THR A 530 23.77 3.89 18.08
N LEU A 531 23.51 5.18 17.98
CA LEU A 531 22.49 5.75 17.08
C LEU A 531 23.19 6.60 16.01
N TYR A 532 22.81 6.46 14.73
CA TYR A 532 23.43 7.19 13.60
C TYR A 532 22.71 8.47 13.22
N SER A 533 21.43 8.57 13.58
CA SER A 533 20.68 9.82 13.52
C SER A 533 19.45 9.74 14.41
N GLY A 534 18.90 10.89 14.78
CA GLY A 534 17.65 10.98 15.54
C GLY A 534 16.90 12.23 15.11
N ARG A 535 15.66 12.06 14.63
CA ARG A 535 14.85 13.17 14.14
C ARG A 535 13.51 13.19 14.87
N GLY A 536 13.29 14.20 15.71
CA GLY A 536 12.03 14.44 16.41
C GLY A 536 11.11 15.35 15.61
N ILE A 537 9.79 15.18 15.77
CA ILE A 537 8.78 15.80 14.90
C ILE A 537 9.10 15.52 13.41
N SER A 538 9.12 14.27 12.97
CA SER A 538 9.54 13.88 11.60
C SER A 538 8.37 13.91 10.60
N LEU A 539 8.03 15.06 10.01
CA LEU A 539 7.02 15.14 8.95
C LEU A 539 7.67 14.93 7.57
N LYS A 540 7.33 13.83 6.90
CA LYS A 540 7.76 13.50 5.53
C LYS A 540 6.81 14.14 4.53
N ILE A 541 7.36 15.01 3.67
CA ILE A 541 6.62 15.68 2.59
C ILE A 541 7.18 15.19 1.25
N PRO A 542 6.46 14.33 0.52
CA PRO A 542 6.88 13.95 -0.82
C PRO A 542 7.15 15.17 -1.70
N ASN A 543 8.25 15.17 -2.45
CA ASN A 543 8.59 16.23 -3.39
C ASN A 543 9.11 15.60 -4.69
N ASP A 544 8.19 15.07 -5.51
CA ASP A 544 8.49 14.15 -6.60
C ASP A 544 7.51 14.37 -7.79
N VAL A 545 7.45 13.46 -8.76
CA VAL A 545 6.63 13.55 -9.99
C VAL A 545 5.20 14.07 -9.78
N TYR A 546 4.56 13.69 -8.68
CA TYR A 546 3.16 14.04 -8.43
C TYR A 546 2.89 15.48 -8.03
N ASN A 547 3.91 16.25 -7.62
CA ASN A 547 3.79 17.68 -7.34
C ASN A 547 4.58 18.56 -8.32
N GLY A 548 5.17 17.96 -9.36
CA GLY A 548 6.03 18.68 -10.31
C GLY A 548 7.43 18.95 -9.77
N HIS A 549 7.92 18.12 -8.85
CA HIS A 549 9.26 18.22 -8.25
C HIS A 549 9.52 19.52 -7.49
N VAL A 550 8.47 20.17 -6.99
CA VAL A 550 8.61 21.43 -6.25
C VAL A 550 7.62 21.54 -5.10
N ARG A 551 8.11 22.01 -3.94
CA ARG A 551 7.30 22.42 -2.79
C ARG A 551 7.51 23.88 -2.44
N LYS A 552 6.46 24.51 -1.91
CA LYS A 552 6.53 25.85 -1.30
C LYS A 552 6.40 25.72 0.21
N TYR A 553 7.26 26.43 0.92
CA TYR A 553 7.28 26.49 2.37
C TYR A 553 7.18 27.95 2.81
N GLU A 554 6.27 28.23 3.73
CA GLU A 554 6.07 29.57 4.29
C GLU A 554 5.96 29.48 5.82
N GLY A 555 6.70 30.31 6.53
CA GLY A 555 6.71 30.39 7.98
C GLY A 555 6.79 31.85 8.43
N LYS A 556 6.76 32.08 9.73
CA LYS A 556 6.84 33.42 10.34
C LYS A 556 8.05 34.23 9.86
N SER A 557 9.17 33.57 9.64
CA SER A 557 10.44 34.19 9.23
C SER A 557 11.11 33.45 8.07
N PHE A 558 10.34 32.66 7.33
CA PHE A 558 10.85 31.79 6.27
C PHE A 558 9.92 31.77 5.07
N LYS A 559 10.50 31.81 3.87
CA LYS A 559 9.76 31.57 2.63
C LYS A 559 10.69 30.97 1.60
N ALA A 560 10.36 29.79 1.10
CA ALA A 560 11.17 29.11 0.11
C ALA A 560 10.32 28.32 -0.89
N LYS A 561 10.85 28.19 -2.10
CA LYS A 561 10.38 27.26 -3.12
C LYS A 561 11.52 26.30 -3.40
N LEU A 562 11.36 25.04 -3.01
CA LEU A 562 12.43 24.03 -3.04
C LEU A 562 12.08 22.94 -4.05
N SER A 563 12.98 22.71 -5.00
CA SER A 563 12.86 21.62 -5.96
C SER A 563 13.27 20.28 -5.34
N SER A 564 12.91 19.14 -5.93
CA SER A 564 13.46 17.83 -5.53
C SER A 564 14.97 17.73 -5.81
N TYR A 565 15.68 16.79 -5.17
CA TYR A 565 17.07 16.42 -5.49
C TYR A 565 18.08 17.59 -5.43
N PRO A 566 18.42 18.10 -4.23
CA PRO A 566 19.43 19.15 -4.05
C PRO A 566 20.85 18.78 -4.50
N GLY A 567 21.12 17.49 -4.80
CA GLY A 567 22.42 16.99 -5.25
C GLY A 567 23.43 16.72 -4.12
N GLN A 568 23.17 17.25 -2.92
CA GLN A 568 23.91 16.94 -1.69
C GLN A 568 22.94 16.94 -0.50
N ASP A 569 23.31 16.26 0.57
CA ASP A 569 22.54 16.33 1.81
C ASP A 569 22.65 17.75 2.40
N GLU A 570 21.52 18.33 2.76
CA GLU A 570 21.47 19.65 3.35
C GLU A 570 20.40 19.75 4.45
N MET A 571 20.63 20.66 5.38
CA MET A 571 19.68 21.00 6.43
C MET A 571 19.54 22.51 6.50
N THR A 572 18.31 22.99 6.43
CA THR A 572 17.98 24.41 6.56
C THR A 572 17.19 24.64 7.84
N ASP A 573 17.74 25.41 8.78
CA ASP A 573 16.97 25.96 9.90
C ASP A 573 16.09 27.10 9.39
N THR A 574 14.78 26.96 9.53
CA THR A 574 13.83 27.97 9.04
C THR A 574 13.71 29.17 9.97
N ARG A 575 14.24 29.08 11.20
CA ARG A 575 14.04 30.09 12.27
C ARG A 575 12.56 30.40 12.51
N SER A 576 11.68 29.48 12.16
CA SER A 576 10.24 29.59 12.30
C SER A 576 9.73 28.42 13.13
N PRO A 577 8.88 28.65 14.14
CA PRO A 577 8.31 27.57 14.93
C PRO A 577 7.18 26.83 14.21
N TRP A 578 6.65 27.42 13.13
CA TRP A 578 5.63 26.83 12.29
C TRP A 578 5.96 27.01 10.80
N LEU A 579 5.45 26.10 9.98
CA LEU A 579 5.53 26.12 8.53
C LEU A 579 4.17 25.76 7.91
N LEU A 580 3.86 26.37 6.78
CA LEU A 580 2.76 26.06 5.89
C LEU A 580 3.34 25.58 4.57
N ILE A 581 3.03 24.33 4.22
CA ILE A 581 3.45 23.67 2.98
C ILE A 581 2.36 23.87 1.92
N ASP A 582 2.76 24.35 0.76
CA ASP A 582 1.91 24.64 -0.40
C ASP A 582 0.66 25.48 -0.11
N GLY A 583 0.68 26.24 0.99
CA GLY A 583 -0.46 27.05 1.42
C GLY A 583 -1.64 26.26 2.00
N VAL A 584 -1.49 24.97 2.31
CA VAL A 584 -2.61 24.09 2.68
C VAL A 584 -2.36 23.13 3.85
N LEU A 585 -1.10 22.81 4.17
CA LEU A 585 -0.74 21.89 5.25
C LEU A 585 0.18 22.63 6.23
N GLY A 586 -0.27 22.83 7.46
CA GLY A 586 0.46 23.51 8.51
C GLY A 586 1.10 22.52 9.49
N ILE A 587 2.30 22.83 9.96
CA ILE A 587 2.97 22.15 11.08
C ILE A 587 3.55 23.19 12.04
N ALA A 588 3.42 22.97 13.34
CA ALA A 588 4.04 23.79 14.39
C ALA A 588 4.70 22.92 15.45
N ALA A 589 5.88 23.35 15.91
CA ALA A 589 6.45 22.87 17.16
C ALA A 589 5.70 23.52 18.33
N LEU A 590 5.13 22.70 19.21
CA LEU A 590 4.42 23.16 20.42
C LEU A 590 5.38 23.31 21.61
N TYR A 591 6.34 22.39 21.72
CA TYR A 591 7.46 22.44 22.66
C TYR A 591 8.58 21.51 22.20
N GLY A 592 9.75 21.63 22.84
CA GLY A 592 10.93 20.80 22.55
C GLY A 592 11.73 21.23 21.33
N ALA A 593 11.26 22.24 20.59
CA ALA A 593 11.99 22.90 19.50
C ALA A 593 11.53 24.35 19.32
N ASP A 594 12.49 25.29 19.24
CA ASP A 594 12.21 26.71 19.00
C ASP A 594 11.99 27.03 17.51
N SER A 595 12.55 26.19 16.63
CA SER A 595 12.43 26.32 15.17
C SER A 595 12.37 24.96 14.48
N LEU A 596 11.63 24.92 13.37
CA LEU A 596 11.57 23.79 12.47
C LEU A 596 12.72 23.84 11.46
N LYS A 597 13.22 22.65 11.10
CA LYS A 597 14.31 22.43 10.16
C LYS A 597 13.78 21.65 8.96
N ILE A 598 14.23 21.98 7.77
CA ILE A 598 13.96 21.19 6.56
C ILE A 598 15.24 20.41 6.23
N VAL A 599 15.18 19.09 6.36
CA VAL A 599 16.24 18.15 6.04
C VAL A 599 15.96 17.56 4.66
N ARG A 600 16.96 17.62 3.78
CA ARG A 600 16.86 17.22 2.37
C ARG A 600 18.05 16.35 2.02
N SER A 601 17.77 15.16 1.47
CA SER A 601 18.80 14.23 1.03
C SER A 601 19.25 14.53 -0.40
N ALA A 602 20.46 14.16 -0.77
CA ALA A 602 20.97 14.30 -2.13
C ALA A 602 20.11 13.58 -3.17
N GLY A 603 19.59 12.41 -2.79
CA GLY A 603 18.75 11.54 -3.61
C GLY A 603 17.44 11.16 -2.93
N GLN A 604 16.76 10.15 -3.45
CA GLN A 604 15.53 9.61 -2.85
C GLN A 604 15.77 9.08 -1.43
N SER A 605 14.82 9.33 -0.53
CA SER A 605 14.95 9.08 0.91
C SER A 605 13.94 8.09 1.49
N ILE A 606 12.84 7.79 0.78
CA ILE A 606 11.85 6.83 1.26
C ILE A 606 12.31 5.41 0.94
N GLU A 607 12.59 4.65 1.99
CA GLU A 607 13.22 3.34 1.98
C GLU A 607 12.18 2.22 1.89
N LEU A 608 12.59 1.08 1.33
CA LEU A 608 11.80 -0.13 1.38
C LEU A 608 12.10 -0.90 2.67
N HIS A 609 11.06 -1.43 3.33
CA HIS A 609 11.22 -2.16 4.59
C HIS A 609 12.12 -3.40 4.44
N HIS A 610 11.87 -4.23 3.42
CA HIS A 610 12.60 -5.48 3.16
C HIS A 610 13.88 -5.30 2.33
N ALA A 611 14.17 -4.10 1.85
CA ALA A 611 15.30 -3.81 0.97
C ALA A 611 15.77 -2.37 1.16
N ARG A 612 16.26 -2.03 2.37
CA ARG A 612 16.56 -0.64 2.78
C ARG A 612 17.63 0.06 1.95
N SER A 613 18.47 -0.70 1.25
CA SER A 613 19.41 -0.16 0.27
C SER A 613 18.74 0.40 -0.99
N LEU A 614 17.44 0.14 -1.16
CA LEU A 614 16.60 0.65 -2.23
C LEU A 614 15.66 1.73 -1.69
N THR A 615 15.47 2.76 -2.50
CA THR A 615 14.57 3.88 -2.25
C THR A 615 13.57 4.01 -3.39
N SER A 616 12.42 4.65 -3.13
CA SER A 616 11.31 4.70 -4.09
C SER A 616 10.67 6.07 -4.31
N LEU A 617 10.87 7.01 -3.41
CA LEU A 617 10.25 8.33 -3.45
C LEU A 617 11.20 9.34 -2.81
N TYR A 618 11.31 10.52 -3.39
CA TYR A 618 11.96 11.64 -2.74
C TYR A 618 10.98 12.38 -1.82
N ALA A 619 11.41 12.66 -0.59
CA ALA A 619 10.67 13.48 0.36
C ALA A 619 11.62 14.45 1.08
N ASP A 620 11.16 15.69 1.23
CA ASP A 620 11.73 16.61 2.21
C ASP A 620 11.23 16.19 3.60
N GLU A 621 12.03 16.40 4.64
CA GLU A 621 11.66 16.06 6.02
C GLU A 621 11.70 17.31 6.89
N ILE A 622 10.55 17.66 7.47
CA ILE A 622 10.45 18.75 8.44
C ILE A 622 10.69 18.14 9.81
N CYS A 623 11.65 18.68 10.57
CA CYS A 623 12.09 18.21 11.88
C CYS A 623 12.04 19.33 12.92
N GLY A 624 11.75 19.00 14.17
CA GLY A 624 11.98 19.89 15.32
C GLY A 624 13.42 19.76 15.84
N THR A 625 13.80 18.53 16.18
CA THR A 625 15.14 18.16 16.65
C THR A 625 15.83 17.27 15.61
N VAL A 626 17.13 17.47 15.44
CA VAL A 626 17.96 16.70 14.50
C VAL A 626 19.29 16.41 15.18
N ALA A 627 19.64 15.13 15.28
CA ALA A 627 20.97 14.65 15.61
C ALA A 627 21.47 13.82 14.42
N GLU A 628 22.68 14.11 13.94
CA GLU A 628 23.31 13.41 12.82
C GLU A 628 24.68 12.86 13.25
N GLY A 629 25.03 11.70 12.69
CA GLY A 629 26.28 11.03 12.97
C GLY A 629 26.19 10.01 14.11
N PRO A 630 27.15 9.08 14.19
CA PRO A 630 27.17 8.05 15.22
C PRO A 630 27.38 8.66 16.61
N ALA A 631 26.45 8.38 17.52
CA ALA A 631 26.53 8.74 18.93
C ALA A 631 26.36 7.49 19.80
N HIS A 632 27.28 7.32 20.76
CA HIS A 632 27.17 6.30 21.79
C HIS A 632 26.28 6.81 22.93
N LEU A 633 25.25 6.04 23.31
CA LEU A 633 24.19 6.50 24.20
C LEU A 633 23.93 5.50 25.33
N LEU A 634 23.78 6.02 26.55
CA LEU A 634 23.53 5.23 27.75
C LEU A 634 22.03 5.10 28.04
N PRO A 635 21.58 4.04 28.75
CA PRO A 635 20.21 3.94 29.23
C PRO A 635 19.79 5.19 30.03
N GLY A 636 18.56 5.65 29.78
CA GLY A 636 18.01 6.87 30.38
C GLY A 636 18.25 8.14 29.57
N THR A 637 19.12 8.14 28.55
CA THR A 637 19.26 9.29 27.64
C THR A 637 17.95 9.55 26.91
N VAL A 638 17.44 10.79 27.02
CA VAL A 638 16.24 11.25 26.31
C VAL A 638 16.66 11.75 24.92
N LEU A 639 16.06 11.18 23.88
CA LEU A 639 16.35 11.49 22.48
C LEU A 639 15.36 12.49 21.88
N ALA A 640 14.11 12.44 22.35
CA ALA A 640 13.08 13.38 21.97
C ALA A 640 12.09 13.53 23.13
N ASP A 641 11.74 14.78 23.43
CA ASP A 641 10.62 15.16 24.27
C ASP A 641 9.99 16.37 23.58
N THR A 642 9.09 16.10 22.64
CA THR A 642 8.59 17.12 21.72
C THR A 642 7.07 17.03 21.58
N GLY A 643 6.47 18.16 21.25
CA GLY A 643 5.07 18.25 20.88
C GLY A 643 4.93 18.97 19.56
N CYS A 644 4.02 18.51 18.71
CA CYS A 644 3.72 19.17 17.46
C CYS A 644 2.22 19.23 17.20
N LEU A 645 1.84 20.20 16.37
CA LEU A 645 0.51 20.37 15.84
C LEU A 645 0.60 20.33 14.32
N VAL A 646 -0.25 19.51 13.71
CA VAL A 646 -0.43 19.47 12.26
C VAL A 646 -1.87 19.83 11.98
N SER A 647 -2.08 20.70 10.99
CA SER A 647 -3.42 21.11 10.57
C SER A 647 -3.48 21.16 9.06
N ALA A 648 -4.59 20.75 8.46
CA ALA A 648 -4.77 20.70 7.03
C ALA A 648 -5.94 21.58 6.56
N ALA A 649 -5.92 21.95 5.28
CA ALA A 649 -6.91 22.82 4.65
C ALA A 649 -7.05 24.18 5.36
N LEU A 650 -5.92 24.81 5.67
CA LEU A 650 -5.85 26.13 6.31
C LEU A 650 -4.88 27.08 5.61
N SER A 651 -5.12 28.38 5.81
CA SER A 651 -4.32 29.50 5.31
C SER A 651 -3.28 29.97 6.33
N VAL A 652 -2.34 30.83 5.89
CA VAL A 652 -1.34 31.45 6.78
C VAL A 652 -1.97 32.17 7.98
N PRO A 653 -2.99 33.05 7.82
CA PRO A 653 -3.59 33.71 8.98
C PRO A 653 -4.27 32.75 9.96
N GLN A 654 -4.82 31.63 9.47
CA GLN A 654 -5.38 30.60 10.34
C GLN A 654 -4.29 29.88 11.13
N MET A 655 -3.16 29.56 10.48
CA MET A 655 -2.00 28.94 11.14
C MET A 655 -1.39 29.86 12.21
N GLU A 656 -1.25 31.15 11.91
CA GLU A 656 -0.77 32.14 12.87
C GLU A 656 -1.68 32.28 14.09
N ARG A 657 -3.01 32.34 13.86
CA ARG A 657 -3.99 32.36 14.97
C ARG A 657 -3.88 31.12 15.84
N LEU A 658 -3.89 29.94 15.21
CA LEU A 658 -3.74 28.65 15.88
C LEU A 658 -2.48 28.62 16.74
N TYR A 659 -1.32 28.95 16.16
CA TYR A 659 -0.03 28.96 16.86
C TYR A 659 0.03 30.00 17.98
N SER A 660 -0.51 31.21 17.78
CA SER A 660 -0.47 32.27 18.79
C SER A 660 -1.23 31.94 20.09
N SER A 661 -2.21 31.03 19.98
CA SER A 661 -2.99 30.53 21.11
C SER A 661 -2.28 29.43 21.92
N VAL A 662 -1.18 28.86 21.40
CA VAL A 662 -0.47 27.76 22.06
C VAL A 662 0.10 28.22 23.40
N ARG A 663 -0.15 27.41 24.42
CA ARG A 663 0.44 27.50 25.74
C ARG A 663 0.93 26.11 26.15
N GLN A 664 2.10 26.07 26.80
CA GLN A 664 2.62 24.86 27.42
C GLN A 664 2.45 25.02 28.94
N PRO A 665 1.44 24.37 29.56
CA PRO A 665 1.33 24.34 31.01
C PRO A 665 2.57 23.71 31.65
N GLU A 666 2.93 24.16 32.85
CA GLU A 666 3.92 23.47 33.68
C GLU A 666 3.43 22.06 34.02
N THR A 667 4.29 21.07 33.85
CA THR A 667 4.00 19.66 34.10
C THR A 667 5.11 19.03 34.92
N GLU A 668 4.78 18.00 35.70
CA GLU A 668 5.74 17.28 36.54
C GLU A 668 5.93 15.84 36.05
N GLY A 669 7.15 15.32 36.24
CA GLY A 669 7.50 13.94 35.93
C GLY A 669 7.27 13.59 34.47
N ALA A 670 6.41 12.58 34.24
CA ALA A 670 6.14 12.02 32.91
C ALA A 670 4.85 12.57 32.27
N VAL A 671 4.22 13.59 32.86
CA VAL A 671 3.06 14.26 32.26
C VAL A 671 3.53 15.25 31.22
N ARG A 672 2.89 15.29 30.05
CA ARG A 672 3.07 16.32 29.03
C ARG A 672 1.72 16.92 28.69
N ALA A 673 1.65 18.23 28.52
CA ALA A 673 0.40 18.91 28.22
C ALA A 673 0.62 20.11 27.31
N VAL A 674 -0.37 20.38 26.47
CA VAL A 674 -0.44 21.56 25.60
C VAL A 674 -1.86 22.09 25.59
N GLU A 675 -2.00 23.41 25.62
CA GLU A 675 -3.27 24.11 25.47
C GLU A 675 -3.25 24.95 24.19
N LEU A 676 -4.34 24.95 23.43
CA LEU A 676 -4.52 25.82 22.26
C LEU A 676 -5.99 26.07 21.97
N THR A 677 -6.28 27.11 21.20
CA THR A 677 -7.60 27.38 20.62
C THR A 677 -7.67 26.79 19.21
N ALA A 678 -8.52 25.79 19.02
CA ALA A 678 -8.69 25.08 17.76
C ALA A 678 -9.38 25.97 16.70
N LEU A 679 -9.44 25.51 15.44
CA LEU A 679 -9.98 26.34 14.35
C LEU A 679 -11.48 26.64 14.46
N ASP A 680 -12.22 25.87 15.27
CA ASP A 680 -13.62 26.11 15.60
C ASP A 680 -13.82 27.11 16.76
N GLY A 681 -12.72 27.66 17.31
CA GLY A 681 -12.73 28.65 18.39
C GLY A 681 -12.77 28.06 19.80
N ARG A 682 -12.85 26.73 19.97
CA ARG A 682 -12.82 26.09 21.29
C ARG A 682 -11.40 25.97 21.80
N THR A 683 -11.17 26.33 23.07
CA THR A 683 -9.90 26.07 23.74
C THR A 683 -9.87 24.63 24.24
N CYS A 684 -8.81 23.91 23.92
CA CYS A 684 -8.59 22.55 24.39
C CYS A 684 -7.26 22.41 25.11
N LEU A 685 -7.26 21.62 26.17
CA LEU A 685 -6.09 21.12 26.88
C LEU A 685 -5.93 19.65 26.53
N PHE A 686 -4.84 19.30 25.86
CA PHE A 686 -4.45 17.92 25.63
C PHE A 686 -3.33 17.54 26.61
N ALA A 687 -3.57 16.51 27.42
CA ALA A 687 -2.61 16.03 28.41
C ALA A 687 -2.41 14.53 28.28
N ALA A 688 -1.15 14.09 28.33
CA ALA A 688 -0.75 12.69 28.28
C ALA A 688 0.14 12.34 29.48
N ASN A 689 -0.09 11.16 30.05
CA ASN A 689 0.78 10.59 31.08
C ASN A 689 1.64 9.49 30.46
N PHE A 690 2.91 9.79 30.22
CA PHE A 690 3.91 8.84 29.76
C PHE A 690 4.59 8.11 30.92
N GLY A 691 4.04 8.11 32.13
CA GLY A 691 4.57 7.38 33.29
C GLY A 691 3.96 6.00 33.44
N ASP A 692 4.57 5.20 34.32
CA ASP A 692 4.08 3.86 34.69
C ASP A 692 3.12 3.90 35.89
N ALA A 693 2.93 5.09 36.49
CA ALA A 693 2.00 5.34 37.59
C ALA A 693 0.96 6.39 37.19
N ALA A 694 -0.21 6.36 37.84
CA ALA A 694 -1.24 7.38 37.63
C ALA A 694 -0.75 8.75 38.12
N ALA A 695 -1.16 9.81 37.43
CA ALA A 695 -0.84 11.18 37.77
C ALA A 695 -2.12 12.02 37.89
N VAL A 696 -2.08 13.10 38.67
CA VAL A 696 -3.13 14.10 38.71
C VAL A 696 -2.58 15.39 38.12
N PHE A 697 -3.22 15.89 37.08
CA PHE A 697 -2.84 17.12 36.41
C PHE A 697 -4.08 18.02 36.28
N GLN A 698 -4.03 19.20 36.93
CA GLN A 698 -5.12 20.19 36.93
C GLN A 698 -6.50 19.58 37.22
N ASN A 699 -6.60 18.81 38.31
CA ASN A 699 -7.79 18.06 38.76
C ASN A 699 -8.27 16.92 37.84
N VAL A 700 -7.49 16.56 36.81
CA VAL A 700 -7.76 15.39 35.96
C VAL A 700 -6.82 14.25 36.33
N ARG A 701 -7.39 13.09 36.62
CA ARG A 701 -6.64 11.86 36.87
C ARG A 701 -6.29 11.20 35.54
N LEU A 702 -5.00 11.08 35.25
CA LEU A 702 -4.47 10.40 34.08
C LEU A 702 -3.94 9.03 34.52
N ALA A 703 -4.48 7.96 33.95
CA ALA A 703 -3.95 6.61 34.12
C ALA A 703 -2.53 6.50 33.51
N PRO A 704 -1.72 5.48 33.88
CA PRO A 704 -0.47 5.20 33.18
C PRO A 704 -0.71 5.03 31.67
N LEU A 705 0.20 5.56 30.83
CA LEU A 705 0.11 5.50 29.36
C LEU A 705 -1.28 5.88 28.80
N SER A 706 -1.86 6.96 29.32
CA SER A 706 -3.16 7.47 28.87
C SER A 706 -3.09 8.94 28.45
N ALA A 707 -4.09 9.38 27.69
CA ALA A 707 -4.23 10.77 27.30
C ALA A 707 -5.70 11.21 27.38
N GLU A 708 -5.91 12.48 27.72
CA GLU A 708 -7.22 13.10 27.79
C GLU A 708 -7.22 14.46 27.07
N LEU A 709 -8.37 14.78 26.46
CA LEU A 709 -8.64 16.05 25.80
C LEU A 709 -9.79 16.75 26.53
N ILE A 710 -9.51 17.94 27.05
CA ILE A 710 -10.43 18.71 27.90
C ILE A 710 -10.76 20.02 27.19
N PHE A 711 -12.04 20.34 27.02
CA PHE A 711 -12.48 21.62 26.48
C PHE A 711 -12.68 22.65 27.61
N ARG A 712 -12.27 23.89 27.37
CA ARG A 712 -12.34 25.01 28.32
C ARG A 712 -13.27 26.11 27.84
#